data_AF-A0A1H5RKS7-F1
#
_entry.id   AF-A0A1H5RKS7-F1
#
_cell.length_a   1.000
_cell.length_b   1.000
_cell.length_c   1.000
_cell.angle_alpha   90.00
_cell.angle_beta   90.00
_cell.angle_gamma   90.00
#
_symmetry.space_group_name_H-M   'P 1'
#
loop_
_entity.id
_entity.type
_entity.pdbx_description
1 polymer ?
#
loop_
_entity_poly.entity_id
_entity_poly.type
_entity_poly.pdbx_seq_one_letter_code
_entity_poly.pdbx_strand_id
1 'polypeptide(L)'
;MKQMMKYTFAIVTMLLVSLGAKANGKVTVNGTDVIDEQGNSATYTSPQGQGTVAASIDNSRVVTLTITPADGYFVLKDDITAIKTVNGENAQTRTPGYNTPLDITGDDIAIGPTGKTYTFTMPTDPKYDVEVTVDFHAVTDITNATITLSKTSYTYDGSEKKPSVTSVKLSGAELNSAYYTIGYSNNINAGTATVTITGNGIYKNTATKDFTINKAAAGLAYSKESVEIFHKESWTQPTLTNPHSLAVTYSSSKKNVATVNAEGKVSIKGIGETTISAAFAGNANYKAQTVSYRLTVKENYKLRVGTTQLTTENRQDILGDGHFFYDEEHKWLIITNNPTPIVIESCMKDLTIFVNGNSKLERIWFNNRGNAENTGSLKFVSFSNIPGSIEFSTSNTNGVISGFSSLTIDEESLLYLVNPEDGHYKNGSLLTKNGSVVLAATIGQYLKPLANGQTVAFPPEKVSGKNLTNVVIDDILYTLVQHTGNSEEDDDYYGSEERCIVLNTVKTTAGVSIVSQAVENGDYIPGSDRFAQEFQGGITFMVPSGEGYIELDVKTEDGYKLMVQIGTNKAEEIEEPYRNKVKINYKVSEPTYVYLFLAQKAAGTRVGKRNKTLGKIYSIKVSPLKSSKNPLAGISGFPDSLTPEVEIDAIPPTSIREVKVDTTQESAENKDWYDLQGRRIEKPTKAGIYIQNRKKVVIK
;
A
#
# COMPACT_ATOMS: atom_id res chain seq x y z
N MET A 1 75.00 -29.06 -43.37
CA MET A 1 75.72 -29.50 -44.60
C MET A 1 75.11 -28.73 -45.76
N LYS A 2 75.73 -27.78 -46.46
CA LYS A 2 77.13 -27.56 -46.88
C LYS A 2 77.52 -26.12 -46.52
N GLN A 3 78.56 -25.86 -45.71
CA GLN A 3 80.00 -25.90 -46.05
C GLN A 3 80.33 -24.85 -47.13
N MET A 4 80.72 -23.63 -46.72
CA MET A 4 82.11 -23.14 -46.56
C MET A 4 82.86 -22.87 -47.88
N MET A 5 83.39 -21.64 -47.98
CA MET A 5 84.65 -21.27 -48.64
C MET A 5 84.64 -21.04 -50.17
N LYS A 6 84.61 -19.77 -50.57
CA LYS A 6 85.53 -19.25 -51.60
C LYS A 6 86.02 -17.86 -51.19
N TYR A 7 87.28 -17.84 -50.81
CA TYR A 7 88.14 -16.68 -50.63
C TYR A 7 88.62 -16.16 -52.01
N THR A 8 88.98 -14.89 -52.02
CA THR A 8 90.06 -14.21 -52.76
C THR A 8 89.85 -13.58 -54.16
N PHE A 9 90.31 -12.32 -54.20
CA PHE A 9 90.99 -11.56 -55.26
C PHE A 9 90.20 -10.64 -56.21
N ALA A 10 90.10 -9.36 -55.80
CA ALA A 10 90.59 -8.13 -56.49
C ALA A 10 90.16 -6.93 -55.61
N ILE A 11 90.91 -6.34 -54.66
CA ILE A 11 92.21 -5.63 -54.67
C ILE A 11 92.30 -4.47 -55.69
N VAL A 12 92.18 -3.25 -55.12
CA VAL A 12 92.86 -1.97 -55.44
C VAL A 12 92.30 -1.09 -56.57
N THR A 13 91.58 -0.04 -56.16
CA THR A 13 91.82 1.39 -56.46
C THR A 13 90.80 2.16 -55.59
N MET A 14 91.12 3.06 -54.67
CA MET A 14 92.14 4.10 -54.69
C MET A 14 92.54 4.43 -53.23
N LEU A 15 93.67 3.88 -52.80
CA LEU A 15 94.58 4.64 -51.94
C LEU A 15 95.15 5.74 -52.85
N LEU A 16 94.46 6.88 -52.91
CA LEU A 16 95.04 8.18 -53.20
C LEU A 16 94.80 8.93 -51.89
N VAL A 17 95.78 9.20 -51.02
CA VAL A 17 96.86 10.16 -51.26
C VAL A 17 96.69 10.90 -52.59
N SER A 18 95.57 11.63 -52.72
CA SER A 18 95.57 12.84 -53.53
C SER A 18 96.33 13.88 -52.71
N LEU A 19 97.63 13.97 -52.97
CA LEU A 19 98.40 15.17 -52.70
C LEU A 19 97.67 16.35 -53.38
N GLY A 20 97.16 17.29 -52.56
CA GLY A 20 96.54 18.56 -52.96
C GLY A 20 95.01 18.57 -52.78
N ALA A 21 94.39 19.34 -51.88
CA ALA A 21 94.83 20.47 -51.07
C ALA A 21 94.59 20.19 -49.57
N LYS A 22 95.66 20.27 -48.77
CA LYS A 22 95.59 20.17 -47.31
C LYS A 22 94.88 21.41 -46.75
N ALA A 23 94.19 21.25 -45.62
CA ALA A 23 93.71 22.39 -44.85
C ALA A 23 94.91 23.32 -44.63
N ASN A 24 94.79 24.59 -45.01
CA ASN A 24 95.90 25.53 -44.77
C ASN A 24 95.83 26.07 -43.33
N GLY A 25 95.45 25.22 -42.38
CA GLY A 25 95.12 25.61 -41.01
C GLY A 25 94.37 24.50 -40.28
N LYS A 26 94.42 24.58 -38.97
CA LYS A 26 93.86 23.64 -37.99
C LYS A 26 92.46 24.08 -37.56
N VAL A 27 91.61 23.14 -37.15
CA VAL A 27 90.35 23.44 -36.44
C VAL A 27 90.42 22.91 -35.02
N THR A 28 90.19 23.79 -34.07
CA THR A 28 90.05 23.48 -32.65
C THR A 28 88.59 23.69 -32.22
N VAL A 29 88.08 22.81 -31.35
CA VAL A 29 86.78 22.98 -30.69
C VAL A 29 87.02 23.08 -29.20
N ASN A 30 86.60 24.20 -28.58
CA ASN A 30 86.82 24.49 -27.15
C ASN A 30 88.27 24.19 -26.70
N GLY A 31 89.25 24.61 -27.50
CA GLY A 31 90.68 24.41 -27.27
C GLY A 31 91.24 23.01 -27.58
N THR A 32 90.44 22.10 -28.15
CA THR A 32 90.87 20.74 -28.54
C THR A 32 90.94 20.58 -30.04
N ASP A 33 92.04 20.01 -30.53
CA ASP A 33 92.28 19.76 -31.95
C ASP A 33 91.27 18.75 -32.51
N VAL A 34 90.41 19.17 -33.43
CA VAL A 34 89.45 18.29 -34.11
C VAL A 34 89.77 18.09 -35.59
N ILE A 35 90.55 18.99 -36.19
CA ILE A 35 91.20 18.81 -37.50
C ILE A 35 92.63 19.32 -37.39
N ASP A 36 93.62 18.47 -37.64
CA ASP A 36 95.03 18.85 -37.62
C ASP A 36 95.51 19.53 -38.94
N GLU A 37 96.75 20.02 -38.97
CA GLU A 37 97.37 20.65 -40.15
C GLU A 37 97.53 19.70 -41.36
N GLN A 38 97.39 18.40 -41.15
CA GLN A 38 97.42 17.38 -42.21
C GLN A 38 96.02 17.02 -42.72
N GLY A 39 94.96 17.57 -42.11
CA GLY A 39 93.56 17.33 -42.43
C GLY A 39 92.98 16.07 -41.78
N ASN A 40 93.65 15.47 -40.79
CA ASN A 40 93.12 14.32 -40.06
C ASN A 40 92.08 14.77 -39.04
N SER A 41 90.98 14.03 -38.97
CA SER A 41 89.84 14.30 -38.07
C SER A 41 89.98 13.64 -36.70
N ALA A 42 89.57 14.34 -35.66
CA ALA A 42 89.37 13.85 -34.31
C ALA A 42 88.01 14.29 -33.75
N THR A 43 87.67 13.83 -32.55
CA THR A 43 86.40 14.16 -31.87
C THR A 43 86.69 14.85 -30.54
N TYR A 44 86.11 16.02 -30.35
CA TYR A 44 86.05 16.67 -29.05
C TYR A 44 84.98 16.00 -28.20
N THR A 45 85.30 15.71 -26.94
CA THR A 45 84.34 15.28 -25.92
C THR A 45 84.35 16.30 -24.80
N SER A 46 83.19 16.83 -24.42
CA SER A 46 83.15 17.84 -23.36
C SER A 46 83.59 17.23 -22.02
N PRO A 47 84.36 17.95 -21.18
CA PRO A 47 84.94 17.40 -19.96
C PRO A 47 83.92 16.84 -18.96
N GLN A 48 82.67 17.31 -19.00
CA GLN A 48 81.58 16.85 -18.14
C GLN A 48 80.63 15.84 -18.83
N GLY A 49 80.98 15.35 -20.03
CA GLY A 49 80.17 14.36 -20.74
C GLY A 49 78.86 14.91 -21.29
N GLN A 50 78.78 16.22 -21.54
CA GLN A 50 77.59 16.91 -22.06
C GLN A 50 77.35 16.66 -23.56
N GLY A 51 78.36 16.17 -24.28
CA GLY A 51 78.26 15.82 -25.69
C GLY A 51 79.62 15.74 -26.39
N THR A 52 79.57 15.43 -27.69
CA THR A 52 80.74 15.30 -28.54
C THR A 52 80.62 16.12 -29.83
N VAL A 53 81.74 16.60 -30.35
CA VAL A 53 81.83 17.28 -31.65
C VAL A 53 82.87 16.56 -32.50
N ALA A 54 82.41 15.86 -33.55
CA ALA A 54 83.29 15.29 -34.56
C ALA A 54 83.41 16.26 -35.74
N ALA A 55 84.59 16.41 -36.34
CA ALA A 55 84.78 17.31 -37.46
C ALA A 55 85.41 16.60 -38.67
N SER A 56 85.01 16.96 -39.87
CA SER A 56 85.64 16.51 -41.12
C SER A 56 85.74 17.67 -42.12
N ILE A 57 86.77 17.68 -42.95
CA ILE A 57 86.95 18.69 -44.00
C ILE A 57 86.97 18.05 -45.39
N ASP A 58 86.30 18.68 -46.36
CA ASP A 58 86.29 18.23 -47.75
C ASP A 58 87.32 18.97 -48.62
N ASN A 59 87.46 18.52 -49.88
CA ASN A 59 88.37 19.13 -50.86
C ASN A 59 87.98 20.56 -51.27
N SER A 60 86.75 20.99 -50.95
CA SER A 60 86.26 22.36 -51.17
C SER A 60 86.51 23.27 -49.96
N ARG A 61 87.25 22.77 -48.95
CA ARG A 61 87.57 23.46 -47.68
C ARG A 61 86.35 23.69 -46.79
N VAL A 62 85.26 22.95 -47.00
CA VAL A 62 84.08 22.98 -46.14
C VAL A 62 84.32 22.03 -44.97
N VAL A 63 84.28 22.57 -43.77
CA VAL A 63 84.32 21.81 -42.52
C VAL A 63 82.89 21.45 -42.16
N THR A 64 82.65 20.16 -41.89
CA THR A 64 81.41 19.63 -41.33
C THR A 64 81.65 19.23 -39.89
N LEU A 65 80.97 19.89 -38.96
CA LEU A 65 80.90 19.55 -37.55
C LEU A 65 79.65 18.67 -37.33
N THR A 66 79.82 17.49 -36.75
CA THR A 66 78.72 16.67 -36.23
C THR A 66 78.67 16.84 -34.72
N ILE A 67 77.71 17.63 -34.25
CA ILE A 67 77.49 17.90 -32.82
C ILE A 67 76.46 16.90 -32.31
N THR A 68 76.85 16.09 -31.33
CA THR A 68 75.99 15.09 -30.68
C THR A 68 75.94 15.38 -29.19
N PRO A 69 74.92 16.12 -28.72
CA PRO A 69 74.68 16.28 -27.28
C PRO A 69 74.46 14.93 -26.60
N ALA A 70 74.83 14.82 -25.32
CA ALA A 70 74.44 13.67 -24.50
C ALA A 70 72.93 13.72 -24.18
N ASP A 71 72.38 12.60 -23.68
CA ASP A 71 70.99 12.60 -23.21
C ASP A 71 70.78 13.64 -22.10
N GLY A 72 69.76 14.48 -22.25
CA GLY A 72 69.51 15.62 -21.37
C GLY A 72 70.29 16.91 -21.70
N TYR A 73 70.96 17.00 -22.84
CA TYR A 73 71.63 18.22 -23.30
C TYR A 73 71.17 18.66 -24.71
N PHE A 74 71.38 19.95 -25.01
CA PHE A 74 71.17 20.54 -26.32
C PHE A 74 72.23 21.61 -26.64
N VAL A 75 72.30 21.99 -27.91
CA VAL A 75 73.12 23.09 -28.44
C VAL A 75 72.23 23.88 -29.41
N LEU A 76 72.09 25.20 -29.23
CA LEU A 76 71.47 26.05 -30.25
C LEU A 76 72.51 26.40 -31.31
N LYS A 77 72.07 26.67 -32.53
CA LYS A 77 72.96 27.14 -33.58
C LYS A 77 73.76 28.39 -33.18
N ASP A 78 73.12 29.31 -32.45
CA ASP A 78 73.74 30.56 -31.98
C ASP A 78 74.80 30.33 -30.89
N ASP A 79 74.79 29.16 -30.24
CA ASP A 79 75.80 28.72 -29.26
C ASP A 79 77.04 28.10 -29.94
N ILE A 80 77.08 28.13 -31.27
CA ILE A 80 78.20 27.64 -32.09
C ILE A 80 78.83 28.84 -32.77
N THR A 81 80.07 29.16 -32.39
CA THR A 81 80.81 30.28 -32.97
C THR A 81 82.13 29.80 -33.54
N ALA A 82 82.42 30.10 -34.81
CA ALA A 82 83.70 29.80 -35.44
C ALA A 82 84.47 31.11 -35.73
N ILE A 83 85.67 31.26 -35.18
CA ILE A 83 86.53 32.44 -35.36
C ILE A 83 87.90 32.08 -35.91
N LYS A 84 88.49 32.98 -36.69
CA LYS A 84 89.85 32.81 -37.22
C LYS A 84 90.87 33.07 -36.11
N THR A 85 91.91 32.24 -36.03
CA THR A 85 93.02 32.37 -35.08
C THR A 85 94.37 32.39 -35.81
N VAL A 86 95.39 32.99 -35.19
CA VAL A 86 96.79 32.96 -35.64
C VAL A 86 97.66 32.67 -34.43
N ASN A 87 98.45 31.58 -34.48
CA ASN A 87 99.27 31.11 -33.35
C ASN A 87 98.48 30.89 -32.04
N GLY A 88 97.22 30.43 -32.15
CA GLY A 88 96.35 30.18 -30.99
C GLY A 88 95.72 31.43 -30.35
N GLU A 89 96.03 32.63 -30.84
CA GLU A 89 95.34 33.87 -30.43
C GLU A 89 94.28 34.26 -31.45
N ASN A 90 93.21 34.92 -30.98
CA ASN A 90 92.17 35.46 -31.86
C ASN A 90 92.81 36.41 -32.87
N ALA A 91 92.67 36.10 -34.17
CA ALA A 91 93.26 36.89 -35.25
C ALA A 91 92.72 38.33 -35.29
N GLN A 92 91.60 38.60 -34.60
CA GLN A 92 90.90 39.88 -34.54
C GLN A 92 91.57 40.95 -33.67
N THR A 93 92.45 40.60 -32.72
CA THR A 93 93.13 41.62 -31.88
C THR A 93 94.32 42.30 -32.58
N ARG A 94 94.64 41.90 -33.83
CA ARG A 94 95.83 42.37 -34.57
C ARG A 94 95.55 43.42 -35.66
N THR A 95 94.30 43.59 -36.14
CA THR A 95 93.95 44.60 -37.18
C THR A 95 92.49 45.08 -37.09
N PRO A 96 92.19 46.40 -37.02
CA PRO A 96 90.81 46.93 -36.95
C PRO A 96 89.99 46.68 -38.24
N GLY A 97 88.76 46.14 -38.11
CA GLY A 97 87.76 46.02 -39.19
C GLY A 97 87.37 44.61 -39.64
N TYR A 98 87.90 43.55 -39.02
CA TYR A 98 87.74 42.14 -39.44
C TYR A 98 87.01 41.27 -38.39
N ASN A 99 85.98 41.82 -37.74
CA ASN A 99 85.36 41.23 -36.54
C ASN A 99 84.21 40.24 -36.81
N THR A 100 84.05 39.69 -38.02
CA THR A 100 82.95 38.76 -38.30
C THR A 100 83.35 37.31 -38.04
N PRO A 101 82.65 36.58 -37.15
CA PRO A 101 82.69 35.12 -37.10
C PRO A 101 82.44 34.51 -38.49
N LEU A 102 82.90 33.29 -38.70
CA LEU A 102 82.57 32.54 -39.91
C LEU A 102 81.09 32.15 -39.85
N ASP A 103 80.39 32.30 -40.98
CA ASP A 103 78.99 31.90 -41.09
C ASP A 103 78.87 30.38 -40.96
N ILE A 104 78.17 29.93 -39.92
CA ILE A 104 77.83 28.53 -39.71
C ILE A 104 76.42 28.26 -40.25
N THR A 105 76.30 27.21 -41.05
CA THR A 105 75.02 26.71 -41.57
C THR A 105 74.70 25.36 -40.93
N GLY A 106 73.46 25.14 -40.50
CA GLY A 106 73.05 23.89 -39.84
C GLY A 106 71.64 24.01 -39.26
N ASP A 107 71.21 22.97 -38.53
CA ASP A 107 69.92 22.95 -37.84
C ASP A 107 69.89 23.97 -36.69
N ASP A 108 68.73 24.61 -36.45
CA ASP A 108 68.57 25.60 -35.38
C ASP A 108 68.90 25.04 -33.99
N ILE A 109 68.74 23.72 -33.80
CA ILE A 109 69.01 23.04 -32.54
C ILE A 109 69.45 21.57 -32.74
N ALA A 110 70.47 21.17 -31.97
CA ALA A 110 70.83 19.78 -31.74
C ALA A 110 70.40 19.37 -30.32
N ILE A 111 69.58 18.33 -30.16
CA ILE A 111 69.06 17.88 -28.84
C ILE A 111 69.26 16.38 -28.68
N GLY A 112 69.75 15.97 -27.53
CA GLY A 112 69.92 14.56 -27.18
C GLY A 112 70.95 13.83 -28.07
N PRO A 113 71.00 12.49 -28.03
CA PRO A 113 72.07 11.70 -28.63
C PRO A 113 72.01 11.60 -30.16
N THR A 114 71.20 12.44 -30.82
CA THR A 114 71.09 12.47 -32.29
C THR A 114 72.05 13.53 -32.83
N GLY A 115 73.11 13.09 -33.50
CA GLY A 115 74.09 13.99 -34.11
C GLY A 115 73.45 14.89 -35.18
N LYS A 116 73.70 16.20 -35.08
CA LYS A 116 73.33 17.20 -36.09
C LYS A 116 74.56 17.80 -36.74
N THR A 117 74.44 18.13 -38.02
CA THR A 117 75.54 18.61 -38.84
C THR A 117 75.51 20.11 -39.03
N TYR A 118 76.66 20.75 -38.86
CA TYR A 118 76.89 22.18 -39.04
C TYR A 118 78.10 22.37 -39.94
N THR A 119 78.06 23.34 -40.85
CA THR A 119 79.12 23.55 -41.83
C THR A 119 79.60 24.99 -41.88
N PHE A 120 80.90 25.18 -42.08
CA PHE A 120 81.52 26.47 -42.40
C PHE A 120 82.70 26.25 -43.36
N THR A 121 83.16 27.30 -44.04
CA THR A 121 84.29 27.21 -44.98
C THR A 121 85.58 27.77 -44.37
N MET A 122 86.69 27.03 -44.46
CA MET A 122 87.98 27.48 -43.95
C MET A 122 88.47 28.75 -44.69
N PRO A 123 89.13 29.70 -44.00
CA PRO A 123 89.73 30.87 -44.62
C PRO A 123 90.72 30.48 -45.71
N THR A 124 90.80 31.22 -46.82
CA THR A 124 91.68 30.88 -47.96
C THR A 124 93.17 31.16 -47.68
N ASP A 125 93.47 32.11 -46.79
CA ASP A 125 94.83 32.49 -46.40
C ASP A 125 95.42 31.46 -45.41
N PRO A 126 96.59 30.88 -45.73
CA PRO A 126 97.17 29.75 -45.01
C PRO A 126 97.73 30.03 -43.61
N LYS A 127 97.68 31.29 -43.15
CA LYS A 127 98.11 31.63 -41.79
C LYS A 127 97.02 31.50 -40.73
N TYR A 128 95.78 31.23 -41.15
CA TYR A 128 94.63 31.21 -40.26
C TYR A 128 94.21 29.78 -39.91
N ASP A 129 94.15 29.53 -38.61
CA ASP A 129 93.42 28.41 -38.01
C ASP A 129 91.99 28.87 -37.67
N VAL A 130 91.14 27.94 -37.22
CA VAL A 130 89.78 28.23 -36.75
C VAL A 130 89.54 27.65 -35.37
N GLU A 131 89.14 28.48 -34.42
CA GLU A 131 88.62 28.05 -33.12
C GLU A 131 87.09 28.06 -33.18
N VAL A 132 86.49 26.93 -32.84
CA VAL A 132 85.04 26.75 -32.72
C VAL A 132 84.68 26.66 -31.24
N THR A 133 83.87 27.58 -30.76
CA THR A 133 83.23 27.47 -29.45
C THR A 133 81.90 26.75 -29.60
N VAL A 134 81.64 25.74 -28.77
CA VAL A 134 80.34 25.05 -28.67
C VAL A 134 79.91 25.00 -27.21
N ASP A 135 78.79 25.63 -26.90
CA ASP A 135 78.21 25.64 -25.56
C ASP A 135 77.06 24.62 -25.45
N PHE A 136 77.24 23.64 -24.55
CA PHE A 136 76.21 22.63 -24.27
C PHE A 136 75.33 23.07 -23.11
N HIS A 137 74.02 23.10 -23.33
CA HIS A 137 73.02 23.46 -22.35
C HIS A 137 72.24 22.23 -21.86
N ALA A 138 71.92 22.18 -20.57
CA ALA A 138 71.06 21.14 -20.02
C ALA A 138 69.60 21.41 -20.37
N VAL A 139 68.85 20.37 -20.78
CA VAL A 139 67.40 20.49 -21.00
C VAL A 139 66.66 20.77 -19.68
N THR A 140 65.55 21.50 -19.77
CA THR A 140 64.78 21.96 -18.62
C THR A 140 63.77 20.90 -18.16
N ASP A 141 63.80 20.54 -16.88
CA ASP A 141 62.84 19.59 -16.29
C ASP A 141 61.52 20.27 -15.94
N ILE A 142 60.40 19.75 -16.44
CA ILE A 142 59.07 20.30 -16.17
C ILE A 142 58.33 19.62 -15.03
N THR A 143 58.90 18.63 -14.32
CA THR A 143 58.17 17.85 -13.30
C THR A 143 57.52 18.70 -12.21
N ASN A 144 58.11 19.85 -11.86
CA ASN A 144 57.56 20.78 -10.87
C ASN A 144 56.66 21.88 -11.47
N ALA A 145 56.25 21.76 -12.73
CA ALA A 145 55.37 22.72 -13.36
C ALA A 145 53.98 22.71 -12.70
N THR A 146 53.45 23.90 -12.45
CA THR A 146 52.11 24.09 -11.89
C THR A 146 51.08 24.18 -13.02
N ILE A 147 50.10 23.28 -13.01
CA ILE A 147 49.04 23.17 -14.02
C ILE A 147 47.74 23.75 -13.47
N THR A 148 47.12 24.65 -14.22
CA THR A 148 45.80 25.20 -13.92
C THR A 148 44.78 24.68 -14.92
N LEU A 149 43.65 24.16 -14.42
CA LEU A 149 42.56 23.62 -15.22
C LEU A 149 41.35 24.57 -15.15
N SER A 150 40.57 24.65 -16.23
CA SER A 150 39.33 25.44 -16.24
C SER A 150 38.25 24.88 -15.30
N LYS A 151 38.30 23.58 -15.01
CA LYS A 151 37.40 22.89 -14.09
C LYS A 151 38.09 21.66 -13.50
N THR A 152 37.87 21.41 -12.22
CA THR A 152 38.48 20.28 -11.47
C THR A 152 37.46 19.21 -11.03
N SER A 153 36.18 19.36 -11.39
CA SER A 153 35.12 18.42 -11.00
C SER A 153 34.03 18.29 -12.07
N TYR A 154 33.65 17.06 -12.37
CA TYR A 154 32.57 16.69 -13.30
C TYR A 154 31.62 15.68 -12.65
N THR A 155 30.47 15.44 -13.28
CA THR A 155 29.60 14.30 -12.96
C THR A 155 29.70 13.30 -14.11
N TYR A 156 29.72 12.02 -13.79
CA TYR A 156 29.70 10.95 -14.79
C TYR A 156 28.47 11.07 -15.70
N ASP A 157 28.68 11.02 -17.02
CA ASP A 157 27.62 10.99 -18.03
C ASP A 157 27.93 10.01 -19.19
N GLY A 158 28.97 9.18 -19.03
CA GLY A 158 29.42 8.22 -20.03
C GLY A 158 30.36 8.77 -21.10
N SER A 159 30.70 10.06 -21.09
CA SER A 159 31.63 10.68 -22.04
C SER A 159 32.96 11.11 -21.42
N GLU A 160 34.00 11.19 -22.26
CA GLU A 160 35.32 11.69 -21.86
C GLU A 160 35.27 13.12 -21.30
N LYS A 161 36.01 13.35 -20.24
CA LYS A 161 36.23 14.66 -19.62
C LYS A 161 37.62 15.17 -19.96
N LYS A 162 37.67 16.29 -20.69
CA LYS A 162 38.91 16.96 -21.09
C LYS A 162 38.85 18.41 -20.63
N PRO A 163 39.12 18.70 -19.33
CA PRO A 163 39.18 20.08 -18.85
C PRO A 163 40.26 20.85 -19.63
N SER A 164 39.96 22.08 -20.02
CA SER A 164 40.94 22.92 -20.70
C SER A 164 42.07 23.27 -19.73
N VAL A 165 43.32 23.14 -20.19
CA VAL A 165 44.50 23.61 -19.45
C VAL A 165 44.65 25.11 -19.71
N THR A 166 44.43 25.93 -18.69
CA THR A 166 44.41 27.40 -18.84
C THR A 166 45.77 28.04 -18.64
N SER A 167 46.69 27.40 -17.91
CA SER A 167 48.08 27.83 -17.78
C SER A 167 48.97 26.68 -17.28
N VAL A 168 50.21 26.65 -17.76
CA VAL A 168 51.30 25.80 -17.26
C VAL A 168 52.44 26.71 -16.87
N LYS A 169 52.82 26.72 -15.58
CA LYS A 169 53.89 27.59 -15.07
C LYS A 169 55.07 26.79 -14.53
N LEU A 170 56.28 27.13 -14.96
CA LEU A 170 57.52 26.59 -14.42
C LEU A 170 58.28 27.71 -13.70
N SER A 171 58.59 27.49 -12.42
CA SER A 171 59.28 28.50 -11.58
C SER A 171 58.63 29.90 -11.62
N GLY A 172 57.30 29.96 -11.78
CA GLY A 172 56.52 31.19 -11.84
C GLY A 172 56.32 31.79 -13.24
N ALA A 173 57.11 31.39 -14.23
CA ALA A 173 56.98 31.83 -15.62
C ALA A 173 56.02 30.94 -16.41
N GLU A 174 55.27 31.53 -17.35
CA GLU A 174 54.34 30.78 -18.20
C GLU A 174 55.08 30.05 -19.33
N LEU A 175 54.80 28.75 -19.47
CA LEU A 175 55.38 27.91 -20.51
C LEU A 175 54.48 27.95 -21.75
N ASN A 176 55.07 28.27 -22.90
CA ASN A 176 54.36 28.28 -24.18
C ASN A 176 53.90 26.86 -24.56
N SER A 177 52.69 26.73 -25.11
CA SER A 177 52.11 25.44 -25.51
C SER A 177 52.87 24.70 -26.62
N ALA A 178 53.74 25.37 -27.38
CA ALA A 178 54.62 24.71 -28.33
C ALA A 178 55.65 23.76 -27.67
N TYR A 179 55.93 23.96 -26.38
CA TYR A 179 56.96 23.23 -25.63
C TYR A 179 56.43 22.06 -24.82
N TYR A 180 55.14 21.71 -24.95
CA TYR A 180 54.59 20.53 -24.30
C TYR A 180 53.41 19.94 -25.07
N THR A 181 53.05 18.71 -24.73
CA THR A 181 51.83 18.03 -25.18
C THR A 181 50.92 17.70 -23.99
N ILE A 182 49.63 17.53 -24.22
CA ILE A 182 48.62 17.27 -23.18
C ILE A 182 48.01 15.88 -23.40
N GLY A 183 48.07 15.02 -22.38
CA GLY A 183 47.40 13.73 -22.31
C GLY A 183 46.35 13.67 -21.18
N TYR A 184 45.39 12.77 -21.31
CA TYR A 184 44.36 12.50 -20.29
C TYR A 184 44.27 11.01 -20.04
N SER A 185 44.07 10.62 -18.78
CA SER A 185 43.82 9.23 -18.38
C SER A 185 42.72 9.16 -17.33
N ASN A 186 42.07 7.99 -17.22
CA ASN A 186 40.97 7.72 -16.29
C ASN A 186 39.81 8.72 -16.37
N ASN A 187 39.57 9.30 -17.55
CA ASN A 187 38.74 10.48 -17.73
C ASN A 187 37.30 10.22 -18.23
N ILE A 188 36.82 8.97 -18.14
CA ILE A 188 35.43 8.61 -18.48
C ILE A 188 34.65 8.24 -17.23
N ASN A 189 35.15 7.24 -16.50
CA ASN A 189 34.48 6.69 -15.31
C ASN A 189 34.61 7.63 -14.10
N ALA A 190 33.68 7.49 -13.15
CA ALA A 190 33.78 8.22 -11.89
C ALA A 190 35.03 7.78 -11.09
N GLY A 191 35.72 8.73 -10.50
CA GLY A 191 37.00 8.54 -9.83
C GLY A 191 37.93 9.74 -10.03
N THR A 192 39.22 9.51 -9.79
CA THR A 192 40.28 10.50 -10.04
C THR A 192 40.82 10.31 -11.45
N ALA A 193 40.72 11.37 -12.25
CA ALA A 193 41.26 11.46 -13.60
C ALA A 193 42.47 12.38 -13.62
N THR A 194 43.41 12.15 -14.55
CA THR A 194 44.70 12.85 -14.54
C THR A 194 44.96 13.51 -15.89
N VAL A 195 45.30 14.79 -15.86
CA VAL A 195 45.91 15.54 -16.97
C VAL A 195 47.42 15.40 -16.87
N THR A 196 48.08 15.02 -17.96
CA THR A 196 49.54 14.88 -18.05
C THR A 196 50.09 15.87 -19.06
N ILE A 197 51.00 16.73 -18.62
CA ILE A 197 51.78 17.64 -19.47
C ILE A 197 53.13 16.98 -19.72
N THR A 198 53.50 16.76 -20.98
CA THR A 198 54.79 16.15 -21.37
C THR A 198 55.64 17.18 -22.08
N GLY A 199 56.86 17.43 -21.57
CA GLY A 199 57.80 18.38 -22.17
C GLY A 199 58.20 17.99 -23.58
N ASN A 200 58.50 19.00 -24.41
CA ASN A 200 58.94 18.87 -25.80
C ASN A 200 60.12 19.82 -26.09
N GLY A 201 60.96 19.47 -27.06
CA GLY A 201 62.15 20.23 -27.43
C GLY A 201 63.17 20.27 -26.29
N ILE A 202 63.51 21.48 -25.82
CA ILE A 202 64.44 21.68 -24.69
C ILE A 202 63.82 21.39 -23.33
N TYR A 203 62.54 20.96 -23.27
CA TYR A 203 61.85 20.60 -22.04
C TYR A 203 61.65 19.09 -21.98
N LYS A 204 61.89 18.48 -20.81
CA LYS A 204 61.78 17.03 -20.58
C LYS A 204 60.88 16.67 -19.40
N ASN A 205 60.58 15.38 -19.27
CA ASN A 205 59.73 14.78 -18.23
C ASN A 205 58.27 15.24 -18.29
N THR A 206 57.49 14.82 -17.29
CA THR A 206 56.05 15.09 -17.21
C THR A 206 55.68 15.79 -15.90
N ALA A 207 54.64 16.62 -15.96
CA ALA A 207 53.92 17.14 -14.81
C ALA A 207 52.46 16.69 -14.89
N THR A 208 51.84 16.42 -13.75
CA THR A 208 50.46 15.88 -13.70
C THR A 208 49.55 16.72 -12.81
N LYS A 209 48.28 16.76 -13.17
CA LYS A 209 47.22 17.39 -12.36
C LYS A 209 45.96 16.55 -12.37
N ASP A 210 45.46 16.25 -11.19
CA ASP A 210 44.25 15.48 -11.02
C ASP A 210 42.99 16.36 -11.06
N PHE A 211 41.90 15.76 -11.52
CA PHE A 211 40.53 16.26 -11.40
C PHE A 211 39.56 15.11 -11.10
N THR A 212 38.41 15.44 -10.53
CA THR A 212 37.45 14.44 -10.04
C THR A 212 36.26 14.27 -10.99
N ILE A 213 35.85 13.04 -11.23
CA ILE A 213 34.58 12.69 -11.86
C ILE A 213 33.69 12.05 -10.79
N ASN A 214 32.65 12.75 -10.36
CA ASN A 214 31.72 12.27 -9.34
C ASN A 214 30.73 11.26 -9.91
N LYS A 215 30.30 10.31 -9.07
CA LYS A 215 29.21 9.39 -9.42
C LYS A 215 27.91 10.12 -9.71
N ALA A 216 27.20 9.69 -10.75
CA ALA A 216 25.89 10.19 -11.11
C ALA A 216 24.79 9.61 -10.21
N ALA A 217 23.61 10.25 -10.20
CA ALA A 217 22.42 9.65 -9.60
C ALA A 217 21.91 8.50 -10.47
N ALA A 218 21.36 7.45 -9.85
CA ALA A 218 20.82 6.30 -10.58
C ALA A 218 19.53 6.62 -11.35
N GLY A 219 18.80 7.67 -10.95
CA GLY A 219 17.61 8.15 -11.66
C GLY A 219 16.41 7.21 -11.55
N LEU A 220 16.40 6.30 -10.58
CA LEU A 220 15.28 5.38 -10.36
C LEU A 220 14.06 6.15 -9.84
N ALA A 221 12.88 5.82 -10.33
CA ALA A 221 11.61 6.36 -9.84
C ALA A 221 10.44 5.45 -10.21
N TYR A 222 9.45 5.31 -9.32
CA TYR A 222 8.16 4.72 -9.69
C TYR A 222 7.21 5.78 -10.22
N SER A 223 6.31 5.41 -11.14
CA SER A 223 5.33 6.33 -11.71
C SER A 223 4.27 6.82 -10.73
N LYS A 224 4.13 6.20 -9.55
CA LYS A 224 3.23 6.58 -8.47
C LYS A 224 3.86 6.27 -7.11
N GLU A 225 3.55 7.07 -6.10
CA GLU A 225 3.97 6.85 -4.70
C GLU A 225 3.06 5.87 -3.96
N SER A 226 1.79 5.78 -4.36
CA SER A 226 0.84 4.82 -3.81
C SER A 226 -0.22 4.38 -4.82
N VAL A 227 -0.73 3.17 -4.65
CA VAL A 227 -1.88 2.64 -5.40
C VAL A 227 -2.77 1.82 -4.48
N GLU A 228 -4.08 2.02 -4.61
CA GLU A 228 -5.10 1.17 -3.99
C GLU A 228 -5.77 0.32 -5.06
N ILE A 229 -5.97 -0.97 -4.77
CA ILE A 229 -6.61 -1.93 -5.66
C ILE A 229 -7.57 -2.82 -4.87
N PHE A 230 -8.48 -3.48 -5.57
CA PHE A 230 -9.31 -4.53 -5.01
C PHE A 230 -8.71 -5.92 -5.28
N HIS A 231 -8.79 -6.79 -4.29
CA HIS A 231 -8.30 -8.16 -4.40
C HIS A 231 -9.05 -8.91 -5.51
N LYS A 232 -8.29 -9.65 -6.34
CA LYS A 232 -8.80 -10.44 -7.49
C LYS A 232 -9.39 -9.60 -8.63
N GLU A 233 -9.20 -8.29 -8.63
CA GLU A 233 -9.51 -7.44 -9.77
C GLU A 233 -8.27 -7.18 -10.64
N SER A 234 -8.51 -6.85 -11.90
CA SER A 234 -7.47 -6.37 -12.81
C SER A 234 -6.92 -5.04 -12.32
N TRP A 235 -5.60 -4.86 -12.35
CA TRP A 235 -4.94 -3.62 -11.94
C TRP A 235 -3.71 -3.35 -12.79
N THR A 236 -3.29 -2.08 -12.80
CA THR A 236 -2.09 -1.62 -13.49
C THR A 236 -1.00 -1.28 -12.49
N GLN A 237 0.13 -1.97 -12.59
CA GLN A 237 1.27 -1.76 -11.72
C GLN A 237 1.99 -0.43 -12.01
N PRO A 238 2.45 0.30 -10.99
CA PRO A 238 3.38 1.42 -11.18
C PRO A 238 4.65 0.99 -11.92
N THR A 239 4.99 1.73 -12.97
CA THR A 239 6.17 1.47 -13.80
C THR A 239 7.42 2.00 -13.11
N LEU A 240 8.50 1.22 -13.11
CA LEU A 240 9.82 1.69 -12.69
C LEU A 240 10.55 2.36 -13.87
N THR A 241 10.92 3.62 -13.72
CA THR A 241 11.87 4.31 -14.59
C THR A 241 13.28 3.89 -14.21
N ASN A 242 14.03 3.33 -15.17
CA ASN A 242 15.43 2.92 -15.02
C ASN A 242 16.24 3.37 -16.25
N PRO A 243 16.64 4.66 -16.33
CA PRO A 243 17.15 5.28 -17.55
C PRO A 243 18.54 4.76 -17.97
N HIS A 244 19.23 4.05 -17.07
CA HIS A 244 20.59 3.56 -17.27
C HIS A 244 20.66 2.02 -17.26
N SER A 245 19.51 1.33 -17.35
CA SER A 245 19.42 -0.14 -17.36
C SER A 245 20.18 -0.79 -16.19
N LEU A 246 20.13 -0.18 -15.01
CA LEU A 246 20.85 -0.63 -13.82
C LEU A 246 20.23 -1.93 -13.28
N ALA A 247 21.07 -2.85 -12.81
CA ALA A 247 20.61 -4.05 -12.13
C ALA A 247 19.96 -3.68 -10.79
N VAL A 248 18.67 -3.97 -10.65
CA VAL A 248 17.87 -3.67 -9.45
C VAL A 248 17.36 -4.94 -8.79
N THR A 249 17.29 -4.94 -7.47
CA THR A 249 16.67 -6.01 -6.68
C THR A 249 15.32 -5.55 -6.15
N TYR A 250 14.29 -6.36 -6.33
CA TYR A 250 12.94 -6.06 -5.88
C TYR A 250 12.59 -6.75 -4.56
N SER A 251 11.78 -6.09 -3.74
CA SER A 251 11.29 -6.65 -2.48
C SER A 251 9.88 -6.15 -2.13
N SER A 252 9.15 -6.94 -1.35
CA SER A 252 7.88 -6.58 -0.73
C SER A 252 8.03 -6.63 0.79
N SER A 253 7.56 -5.60 1.50
CA SER A 253 7.64 -5.55 2.97
C SER A 253 6.70 -6.56 3.65
N LYS A 254 5.61 -6.98 2.98
CA LYS A 254 4.66 -7.99 3.46
C LYS A 254 4.25 -8.97 2.35
N LYS A 255 4.88 -10.15 2.34
CA LYS A 255 4.68 -11.20 1.32
C LYS A 255 3.30 -11.87 1.35
N ASN A 256 2.61 -11.82 2.50
CA ASN A 256 1.22 -12.28 2.63
C ASN A 256 0.22 -11.34 1.92
N VAL A 257 0.58 -10.07 1.72
CA VAL A 257 -0.22 -9.11 0.93
C VAL A 257 0.14 -9.19 -0.55
N ALA A 258 1.42 -9.05 -0.88
CA ALA A 258 1.90 -9.20 -2.26
C ALA A 258 3.35 -9.67 -2.33
N THR A 259 3.69 -10.41 -3.38
CA THR A 259 5.06 -10.81 -3.72
C THR A 259 5.51 -10.09 -4.98
N VAL A 260 6.82 -9.88 -5.15
CA VAL A 260 7.43 -9.33 -6.37
C VAL A 260 8.53 -10.27 -6.84
N ASN A 261 8.60 -10.54 -8.15
CA ASN A 261 9.61 -11.43 -8.73
C ASN A 261 10.88 -10.66 -9.16
N ALA A 262 11.85 -11.35 -9.77
CA ALA A 262 13.13 -10.76 -10.18
C ALA A 262 12.98 -9.71 -11.30
N GLU A 263 11.94 -9.82 -12.13
CA GLU A 263 11.62 -8.84 -13.19
C GLU A 263 10.78 -7.66 -12.67
N GLY A 264 10.46 -7.62 -11.37
CA GLY A 264 9.66 -6.57 -10.76
C GLY A 264 8.16 -6.73 -10.91
N LYS A 265 7.66 -7.87 -11.43
CA LYS A 265 6.23 -8.16 -11.56
C LYS A 265 5.63 -8.51 -10.20
N VAL A 266 4.59 -7.77 -9.81
CA VAL A 266 3.89 -7.93 -8.54
C VAL A 266 2.72 -8.91 -8.67
N SER A 267 2.61 -9.83 -7.72
CA SER A 267 1.52 -10.79 -7.57
C SER A 267 0.82 -10.60 -6.23
N ILE A 268 -0.49 -10.33 -6.27
CA ILE A 268 -1.31 -10.14 -5.07
C ILE A 268 -1.55 -11.49 -4.40
N LYS A 269 -1.42 -11.54 -3.07
CA LYS A 269 -1.58 -12.74 -2.23
C LYS A 269 -2.70 -12.61 -1.22
N GLY A 270 -2.99 -11.40 -0.76
CA GLY A 270 -4.02 -11.15 0.23
C GLY A 270 -4.29 -9.66 0.43
N ILE A 271 -5.27 -9.39 1.30
CA ILE A 271 -5.69 -8.06 1.68
C ILE A 271 -4.68 -7.45 2.65
N GLY A 272 -4.56 -6.13 2.61
CA GLY A 272 -3.73 -5.34 3.49
C GLY A 272 -2.80 -4.39 2.74
N GLU A 273 -1.88 -3.80 3.49
CA GLU A 273 -0.94 -2.81 2.96
C GLU A 273 0.49 -3.35 2.96
N THR A 274 1.20 -3.20 1.84
CA THR A 274 2.62 -3.52 1.69
C THR A 274 3.36 -2.43 0.92
N THR A 275 4.69 -2.45 0.98
CA THR A 275 5.57 -1.57 0.24
C THR A 275 6.36 -2.40 -0.76
N ILE A 276 6.30 -2.04 -2.04
CA ILE A 276 7.13 -2.65 -3.09
C ILE A 276 8.31 -1.73 -3.32
N SER A 277 9.53 -2.28 -3.26
CA SER A 277 10.78 -1.53 -3.40
C SER A 277 11.63 -2.08 -4.54
N ALA A 278 12.37 -1.18 -5.19
CA ALA A 278 13.46 -1.49 -6.10
C ALA A 278 14.74 -0.84 -5.56
N ALA A 279 15.77 -1.64 -5.34
CA ALA A 279 17.04 -1.20 -4.79
C ALA A 279 18.19 -1.44 -5.77
N PHE A 280 19.02 -0.42 -5.94
CA PHE A 280 20.30 -0.48 -6.64
C PHE A 280 21.41 -0.15 -5.63
N ALA A 281 22.35 -1.08 -5.46
CA ALA A 281 23.42 -0.96 -4.47
C ALA A 281 24.50 0.09 -4.82
N GLY A 282 24.42 0.72 -6.00
CA GLY A 282 25.49 1.55 -6.53
C GLY A 282 26.49 0.73 -7.32
N ASN A 283 27.30 1.41 -8.14
CA ASN A 283 28.43 0.80 -8.83
C ASN A 283 29.59 1.83 -8.92
N ALA A 284 30.56 1.58 -9.80
CA ALA A 284 31.69 2.49 -10.01
C ALA A 284 31.22 3.91 -10.40
N ASN A 285 30.16 4.03 -11.20
CA ASN A 285 29.75 5.27 -11.87
C ASN A 285 28.47 5.90 -11.32
N TYR A 286 27.61 5.13 -10.66
CA TYR A 286 26.33 5.57 -10.14
C TYR A 286 26.22 5.36 -8.63
N LYS A 287 25.59 6.31 -7.95
CA LYS A 287 25.29 6.23 -6.51
C LYS A 287 24.21 5.18 -6.26
N ALA A 288 24.27 4.54 -5.08
CA ALA A 288 23.20 3.67 -4.61
C ALA A 288 21.88 4.43 -4.50
N GLN A 289 20.76 3.78 -4.80
CA GLN A 289 19.43 4.35 -4.69
C GLN A 289 18.41 3.26 -4.41
N THR A 290 17.46 3.54 -3.52
CA THR A 290 16.26 2.72 -3.32
C THR A 290 15.03 3.59 -3.53
N VAL A 291 14.06 3.08 -4.27
CA VAL A 291 12.74 3.70 -4.46
C VAL A 291 11.65 2.71 -4.17
N SER A 292 10.48 3.21 -3.78
CA SER A 292 9.35 2.37 -3.38
C SER A 292 8.01 3.04 -3.64
N TYR A 293 6.96 2.22 -3.70
CA TYR A 293 5.57 2.70 -3.63
C TYR A 293 4.76 1.86 -2.64
N ARG A 294 3.71 2.47 -2.08
CA ARG A 294 2.74 1.83 -1.19
C ARG A 294 1.64 1.14 -2.00
N LEU A 295 1.37 -0.12 -1.70
CA LEU A 295 0.29 -0.91 -2.30
C LEU A 295 -0.72 -1.27 -1.21
N THR A 296 -1.94 -0.80 -1.36
CA THR A 296 -3.07 -1.17 -0.51
C THR A 296 -4.01 -2.07 -1.30
N VAL A 297 -4.19 -3.30 -0.82
CA VAL A 297 -5.11 -4.29 -1.39
C VAL A 297 -6.33 -4.36 -0.48
N LYS A 298 -7.49 -3.97 -1.00
CA LYS A 298 -8.77 -3.98 -0.27
C LYS A 298 -9.60 -5.20 -0.66
N GLU A 299 -10.47 -5.65 0.23
CA GLU A 299 -11.52 -6.61 -0.16
C GLU A 299 -12.55 -5.90 -1.03
N ASN A 300 -13.01 -6.55 -2.09
CA ASN A 300 -14.22 -6.12 -2.77
C ASN A 300 -15.35 -7.05 -2.36
N TYR A 301 -16.15 -6.58 -1.39
CA TYR A 301 -17.31 -7.33 -0.90
C TYR A 301 -18.41 -7.48 -1.96
N LYS A 302 -18.29 -6.82 -3.13
CA LYS A 302 -19.25 -6.86 -4.23
C LYS A 302 -20.69 -6.56 -3.78
N LEU A 303 -20.82 -5.69 -2.79
CA LEU A 303 -22.10 -5.26 -2.24
C LEU A 303 -22.13 -3.74 -2.20
N ARG A 304 -23.26 -3.16 -2.62
CA ARG A 304 -23.53 -1.72 -2.53
C ARG A 304 -24.85 -1.50 -1.83
N VAL A 305 -24.87 -0.46 -1.00
CA VAL A 305 -26.07 0.09 -0.37
C VAL A 305 -26.25 1.49 -0.95
N GLY A 306 -27.33 1.71 -1.68
CA GLY A 306 -27.51 2.88 -2.53
C GLY A 306 -26.39 3.00 -3.55
N THR A 307 -25.66 4.12 -3.50
CA THR A 307 -24.48 4.37 -4.35
C THR A 307 -23.16 3.98 -3.66
N THR A 308 -23.20 3.60 -2.39
CA THR A 308 -22.01 3.36 -1.57
C THR A 308 -21.55 1.92 -1.67
N GLN A 309 -20.28 1.73 -2.01
CA GLN A 309 -19.62 0.42 -2.02
C GLN A 309 -19.25 0.00 -0.59
N LEU A 310 -19.59 -1.23 -0.20
CA LEU A 310 -19.09 -1.84 1.02
C LEU A 310 -17.57 -2.07 0.92
N THR A 311 -16.83 -1.61 1.93
CA THR A 311 -15.39 -1.79 2.13
C THR A 311 -15.10 -2.21 3.57
N THR A 312 -13.85 -2.60 3.83
CA THR A 312 -13.40 -2.99 5.17
C THR A 312 -13.50 -1.80 6.15
N GLU A 313 -13.35 -0.57 5.65
CA GLU A 313 -13.38 0.65 6.44
C GLU A 313 -14.79 1.11 6.83
N ASN A 314 -15.79 0.93 5.96
CA ASN A 314 -17.17 1.37 6.23
C ASN A 314 -18.11 0.24 6.70
N ARG A 315 -17.65 -1.01 6.84
CA ARG A 315 -18.53 -2.13 7.23
C ARG A 315 -19.26 -1.95 8.57
N GLN A 316 -18.76 -1.10 9.46
CA GLN A 316 -19.39 -0.81 10.75
C GLN A 316 -20.47 0.27 10.67
N ASP A 317 -20.59 0.96 9.54
CA ASP A 317 -21.69 1.86 9.20
C ASP A 317 -21.52 2.25 7.72
N ILE A 318 -22.19 1.53 6.82
CA ILE A 318 -21.90 1.59 5.38
C ILE A 318 -22.20 2.99 4.83
N LEU A 319 -23.23 3.66 5.36
CA LEU A 319 -23.68 4.97 4.90
C LEU A 319 -23.32 6.11 5.86
N GLY A 320 -22.90 5.80 7.10
CA GLY A 320 -22.68 6.80 8.14
C GLY A 320 -23.96 7.27 8.83
N ASP A 321 -25.05 6.50 8.69
CA ASP A 321 -26.39 6.83 9.19
C ASP A 321 -26.85 5.89 10.32
N GLY A 322 -26.06 4.87 10.66
CA GLY A 322 -26.37 3.91 11.71
C GLY A 322 -27.44 2.89 11.33
N HIS A 323 -27.75 2.71 10.04
CA HIS A 323 -28.79 1.79 9.57
C HIS A 323 -28.26 0.53 8.87
N PHE A 324 -27.07 0.58 8.29
CA PHE A 324 -26.51 -0.50 7.47
C PHE A 324 -25.14 -0.94 7.96
N PHE A 325 -25.02 -2.21 8.31
CA PHE A 325 -23.79 -2.81 8.85
C PHE A 325 -23.48 -4.10 8.12
N TYR A 326 -22.21 -4.47 8.05
CA TYR A 326 -21.80 -5.76 7.50
C TYR A 326 -20.98 -6.54 8.53
N ASP A 327 -21.53 -7.68 8.93
CA ASP A 327 -20.86 -8.66 9.77
C ASP A 327 -19.97 -9.54 8.88
N GLU A 328 -18.66 -9.37 9.01
CA GLU A 328 -17.68 -10.12 8.22
C GLU A 328 -17.52 -11.58 8.66
N GLU A 329 -17.79 -11.89 9.93
CA GLU A 329 -17.70 -13.26 10.47
C GLU A 329 -18.84 -14.12 9.93
N HIS A 330 -20.07 -13.57 9.99
CA HIS A 330 -21.27 -14.27 9.54
C HIS A 330 -21.60 -14.00 8.06
N LYS A 331 -20.96 -13.01 7.44
CA LYS A 331 -21.22 -12.51 6.07
C LYS A 331 -22.64 -11.96 5.89
N TRP A 332 -23.14 -11.26 6.91
CA TRP A 332 -24.49 -10.71 6.92
C TRP A 332 -24.48 -9.22 6.63
N LEU A 333 -25.36 -8.77 5.74
CA LEU A 333 -25.79 -7.38 5.71
C LEU A 333 -26.88 -7.21 6.79
N ILE A 334 -26.54 -6.53 7.88
CA ILE A 334 -27.47 -6.17 8.94
C ILE A 334 -28.13 -4.86 8.55
N ILE A 335 -29.46 -4.86 8.51
CA ILE A 335 -30.26 -3.67 8.23
C ILE A 335 -31.09 -3.39 9.48
N THR A 336 -30.98 -2.17 10.01
CA THR A 336 -31.71 -1.78 11.20
C THR A 336 -32.38 -0.43 11.11
N ASN A 337 -33.69 -0.44 11.42
CA ASN A 337 -34.52 0.75 11.55
C ASN A 337 -34.38 1.78 10.41
N ASN A 338 -34.13 1.31 9.17
CA ASN A 338 -33.87 2.21 8.05
C ASN A 338 -35.18 2.87 7.55
N PRO A 339 -35.37 4.18 7.71
CA PRO A 339 -36.65 4.81 7.40
C PRO A 339 -36.84 5.15 5.92
N THR A 340 -35.77 5.11 5.11
CA THR A 340 -35.76 5.59 3.72
C THR A 340 -35.56 4.44 2.72
N PRO A 341 -36.42 4.26 1.70
CA PRO A 341 -36.21 3.23 0.69
C PRO A 341 -34.86 3.41 -0.02
N ILE A 342 -34.03 2.36 0.00
CA ILE A 342 -32.71 2.34 -0.65
C ILE A 342 -32.49 1.05 -1.44
N VAL A 343 -31.69 1.12 -2.49
CA VAL A 343 -31.35 -0.04 -3.32
C VAL A 343 -30.18 -0.81 -2.72
N ILE A 344 -30.26 -2.13 -2.69
CA ILE A 344 -29.12 -3.01 -2.45
C ILE A 344 -28.72 -3.67 -3.77
N GLU A 345 -27.49 -3.45 -4.19
CA GLU A 345 -26.90 -4.12 -5.37
C GLU A 345 -25.84 -5.10 -4.89
N SER A 346 -25.97 -6.36 -5.29
CA SER A 346 -24.99 -7.41 -4.94
C SER A 346 -24.45 -8.11 -6.19
N CYS A 347 -23.18 -8.50 -6.16
CA CYS A 347 -22.60 -9.51 -7.03
C CYS A 347 -22.01 -10.67 -6.19
N MET A 348 -22.47 -10.81 -4.94
CA MET A 348 -22.03 -11.87 -4.02
C MET A 348 -22.69 -13.20 -4.38
N LYS A 349 -21.91 -14.30 -4.30
CA LYS A 349 -22.45 -15.65 -4.49
C LYS A 349 -23.54 -15.99 -3.47
N ASP A 350 -23.38 -15.52 -2.23
CA ASP A 350 -24.38 -15.71 -1.19
C ASP A 350 -24.49 -14.39 -0.44
N LEU A 351 -25.68 -13.79 -0.44
CA LEU A 351 -26.00 -12.61 0.37
C LEU A 351 -27.00 -13.02 1.44
N THR A 352 -26.64 -12.87 2.70
CA THR A 352 -27.59 -13.01 3.81
C THR A 352 -27.89 -11.63 4.37
N ILE A 353 -29.18 -11.32 4.54
CA ILE A 353 -29.66 -10.09 5.15
C ILE A 353 -30.23 -10.45 6.53
N PHE A 354 -29.67 -9.82 7.56
CA PHE A 354 -30.18 -9.91 8.92
C PHE A 354 -31.15 -8.75 9.17
N VAL A 355 -32.40 -9.08 9.48
CA VAL A 355 -33.48 -8.12 9.72
C VAL A 355 -33.50 -7.74 11.20
N ASN A 356 -33.36 -6.45 11.51
CA ASN A 356 -33.41 -5.95 12.89
C ASN A 356 -34.25 -4.68 13.02
N GLY A 357 -35.48 -4.77 13.53
CA GLY A 357 -36.40 -3.64 13.53
C GLY A 357 -36.94 -3.32 12.13
N ASN A 358 -37.54 -2.14 11.97
CA ASN A 358 -38.37 -1.83 10.82
C ASN A 358 -37.59 -1.03 9.77
N SER A 359 -37.39 -1.61 8.60
CA SER A 359 -36.57 -1.03 7.54
C SER A 359 -37.34 -0.93 6.23
N LYS A 360 -36.98 0.05 5.41
CA LYS A 360 -37.50 0.20 4.05
C LYS A 360 -36.39 -0.01 3.04
N LEU A 361 -36.64 -0.78 2.00
CA LEU A 361 -35.77 -0.90 0.83
C LEU A 361 -36.56 -0.55 -0.43
N GLU A 362 -35.88 -0.01 -1.42
CA GLU A 362 -36.48 0.16 -2.74
C GLU A 362 -36.47 -1.20 -3.47
N ARG A 363 -35.29 -1.80 -3.57
CA ARG A 363 -35.07 -3.08 -4.24
C ARG A 363 -33.78 -3.73 -3.76
N ILE A 364 -33.74 -5.07 -3.74
CA ILE A 364 -32.49 -5.82 -3.71
C ILE A 364 -32.34 -6.53 -5.05
N TRP A 365 -31.17 -6.40 -5.67
CA TRP A 365 -30.93 -7.10 -6.92
C TRP A 365 -29.50 -7.59 -7.06
N PHE A 366 -29.35 -8.70 -7.76
CA PHE A 366 -28.06 -9.22 -8.16
C PHE A 366 -27.67 -8.64 -9.52
N ASN A 367 -26.59 -7.86 -9.54
CA ASN A 367 -26.01 -7.32 -10.77
C ASN A 367 -24.91 -8.26 -11.26
N ASN A 368 -25.21 -9.08 -12.27
CA ASN A 368 -24.23 -10.03 -12.79
C ASN A 368 -23.11 -9.39 -13.63
N ARG A 369 -23.12 -8.05 -13.81
CA ARG A 369 -22.11 -7.26 -14.56
C ARG A 369 -21.65 -7.89 -15.89
N GLY A 370 -22.58 -8.51 -16.62
CA GLY A 370 -22.31 -9.13 -17.93
C GLY A 370 -21.95 -10.62 -17.89
N ASN A 371 -21.96 -11.27 -16.74
CA ASN A 371 -21.97 -12.72 -16.65
C ASN A 371 -23.44 -13.21 -16.78
N ALA A 372 -23.68 -14.32 -17.49
CA ALA A 372 -25.04 -14.75 -17.85
C ALA A 372 -25.63 -15.76 -16.86
N GLU A 373 -24.79 -16.37 -16.03
CA GLU A 373 -25.22 -17.36 -15.06
C GLU A 373 -25.54 -16.68 -13.73
N ASN A 374 -26.84 -16.59 -13.44
CA ASN A 374 -27.33 -16.20 -12.15
C ASN A 374 -26.77 -17.18 -11.08
N THR A 375 -25.77 -16.74 -10.33
CA THR A 375 -24.98 -17.58 -9.40
C THR A 375 -25.14 -17.18 -7.94
N GLY A 376 -25.87 -16.10 -7.66
CA GLY A 376 -26.02 -15.53 -6.32
C GLY A 376 -27.26 -16.05 -5.59
N SER A 377 -27.16 -16.54 -4.35
CA SER A 377 -28.31 -16.83 -3.49
C SER A 377 -28.60 -15.64 -2.56
N LEU A 378 -29.88 -15.41 -2.24
CA LEU A 378 -30.32 -14.42 -1.25
C LEU A 378 -31.02 -15.14 -0.08
N LYS A 379 -30.59 -14.86 1.16
CA LYS A 379 -31.22 -15.36 2.39
C LYS A 379 -31.63 -14.21 3.30
N PHE A 380 -32.82 -14.27 3.89
CA PHE A 380 -33.22 -13.40 5.00
C PHE A 380 -33.24 -14.19 6.31
N VAL A 381 -32.69 -13.61 7.38
CA VAL A 381 -32.62 -14.19 8.74
C VAL A 381 -32.94 -13.12 9.78
N SER A 382 -33.37 -13.56 10.97
CA SER A 382 -33.53 -12.72 12.16
C SER A 382 -33.24 -13.58 13.41
N PHE A 383 -33.22 -13.01 14.60
CA PHE A 383 -33.27 -13.80 15.84
C PHE A 383 -34.73 -14.04 16.21
N SER A 384 -35.04 -15.20 16.79
CA SER A 384 -36.40 -15.74 16.98
C SER A 384 -37.45 -14.84 17.65
N ASN A 385 -37.08 -13.66 18.16
CA ASN A 385 -37.99 -12.80 18.90
C ASN A 385 -37.60 -11.31 18.93
N ILE A 386 -36.91 -10.81 17.89
CA ILE A 386 -36.60 -9.38 17.71
C ILE A 386 -37.42 -8.87 16.52
N PRO A 387 -38.62 -8.30 16.75
CA PRO A 387 -39.52 -7.97 15.67
C PRO A 387 -38.83 -7.02 14.71
N GLY A 388 -38.98 -7.31 13.43
CA GLY A 388 -38.44 -6.50 12.37
C GLY A 388 -39.12 -6.82 11.06
N SER A 389 -39.15 -5.83 10.20
CA SER A 389 -39.68 -5.97 8.85
C SER A 389 -38.77 -5.26 7.86
N ILE A 390 -38.79 -5.73 6.63
CA ILE A 390 -38.30 -5.00 5.48
C ILE A 390 -39.48 -4.78 4.54
N GLU A 391 -39.91 -3.53 4.44
CA GLU A 391 -40.88 -3.08 3.44
C GLU A 391 -40.14 -2.74 2.15
N PHE A 392 -40.61 -3.28 1.03
CA PHE A 392 -40.09 -3.06 -0.30
C PHE A 392 -41.10 -2.28 -1.14
N SER A 393 -40.61 -1.31 -1.91
CA SER A 393 -41.41 -0.62 -2.93
C SER A 393 -40.53 -0.11 -4.06
N THR A 394 -40.84 -0.49 -5.29
CA THR A 394 -40.10 -0.05 -6.49
C THR A 394 -41.03 0.24 -7.66
N SER A 395 -40.63 1.19 -8.50
CA SER A 395 -41.22 1.41 -9.83
C SER A 395 -40.50 0.63 -10.93
N ASN A 396 -39.46 -0.12 -10.60
CA ASN A 396 -38.66 -0.85 -11.57
C ASN A 396 -39.38 -2.10 -12.08
N THR A 397 -39.34 -2.32 -13.39
CA THR A 397 -40.00 -3.45 -14.07
C THR A 397 -39.46 -4.83 -13.67
N ASN A 398 -38.26 -4.90 -13.07
CA ASN A 398 -37.67 -6.14 -12.57
C ASN A 398 -38.11 -6.49 -11.14
N GLY A 399 -38.87 -5.62 -10.48
CA GLY A 399 -39.47 -5.88 -9.16
C GLY A 399 -38.53 -5.69 -7.98
N VAL A 400 -39.05 -5.93 -6.79
CA VAL A 400 -38.38 -5.66 -5.50
C VAL A 400 -37.23 -6.60 -5.16
N ILE A 401 -37.25 -7.83 -5.69
CA ILE A 401 -36.18 -8.81 -5.53
C ILE A 401 -35.93 -9.48 -6.88
N SER A 402 -34.73 -9.30 -7.43
CA SER A 402 -34.39 -9.82 -8.77
C SER A 402 -32.92 -10.22 -8.94
N GLY A 403 -32.65 -11.10 -9.90
CA GLY A 403 -31.32 -11.49 -10.34
C GLY A 403 -30.62 -12.60 -9.55
N PHE A 404 -31.19 -13.12 -8.46
CA PHE A 404 -30.61 -14.19 -7.63
C PHE A 404 -31.11 -15.58 -8.06
N SER A 405 -30.33 -16.64 -7.83
CA SER A 405 -30.64 -18.01 -8.28
C SER A 405 -31.68 -18.66 -7.37
N SER A 406 -31.71 -18.22 -6.11
CA SER A 406 -32.65 -18.66 -5.10
C SER A 406 -32.90 -17.54 -4.10
N LEU A 407 -34.09 -17.55 -3.52
CA LEU A 407 -34.47 -16.75 -2.36
C LEU A 407 -34.85 -17.72 -1.24
N THR A 408 -34.29 -17.52 -0.06
CA THR A 408 -34.65 -18.25 1.15
C THR A 408 -35.06 -17.25 2.22
N ILE A 409 -36.22 -17.46 2.83
CA ILE A 409 -36.67 -16.71 4.00
C ILE A 409 -36.65 -17.71 5.16
N ASP A 410 -35.95 -17.36 6.23
CA ASP A 410 -35.72 -18.28 7.35
C ASP A 410 -36.96 -18.36 8.26
N GLU A 411 -37.85 -19.28 7.93
CA GLU A 411 -39.08 -19.54 8.68
C GLU A 411 -38.80 -20.08 10.10
N GLU A 412 -37.64 -20.72 10.34
CA GLU A 412 -37.24 -21.12 11.70
C GLU A 412 -37.02 -19.91 12.60
N SER A 413 -36.65 -18.77 12.00
CA SER A 413 -36.53 -17.47 12.63
C SER A 413 -37.85 -16.69 12.62
N LEU A 414 -38.98 -17.33 12.29
CA LEU A 414 -40.31 -16.74 12.18
C LEU A 414 -40.41 -15.57 11.20
N LEU A 415 -39.54 -15.53 10.17
CA LEU A 415 -39.64 -14.58 9.06
C LEU A 415 -40.52 -15.14 7.95
N TYR A 416 -41.43 -14.32 7.43
CA TYR A 416 -42.32 -14.68 6.33
C TYR A 416 -42.44 -13.56 5.31
N LEU A 417 -42.81 -13.93 4.08
CA LEU A 417 -43.26 -13.00 3.06
C LEU A 417 -44.74 -12.69 3.31
N VAL A 418 -45.04 -11.49 3.80
CA VAL A 418 -46.40 -11.07 4.19
C VAL A 418 -47.13 -10.37 3.05
N ASN A 419 -46.42 -9.71 2.17
CA ASN A 419 -47.03 -9.14 0.97
C ASN A 419 -46.07 -9.36 -0.19
N PRO A 420 -46.52 -9.90 -1.33
CA PRO A 420 -47.77 -10.64 -1.50
C PRO A 420 -47.67 -12.01 -0.79
N GLU A 421 -48.65 -12.37 0.05
CA GLU A 421 -48.73 -13.64 0.81
C GLU A 421 -48.57 -14.90 -0.07
N ASP A 422 -48.95 -14.80 -1.35
CA ASP A 422 -48.85 -15.88 -2.36
C ASP A 422 -47.69 -15.65 -3.37
N GLY A 423 -46.72 -14.82 -3.01
CA GLY A 423 -45.55 -14.55 -3.82
C GLY A 423 -44.62 -15.76 -3.86
N HIS A 424 -44.12 -16.14 -5.05
CA HIS A 424 -43.13 -17.21 -5.17
C HIS A 424 -41.91 -16.72 -5.94
N TYR A 425 -40.73 -17.19 -5.53
CA TYR A 425 -39.49 -16.86 -6.22
C TYR A 425 -39.23 -17.86 -7.35
N LYS A 426 -39.16 -17.36 -8.59
CA LYS A 426 -38.93 -18.22 -9.77
C LYS A 426 -38.21 -17.44 -10.87
N ASN A 427 -37.34 -18.13 -11.59
CA ASN A 427 -36.57 -17.57 -12.70
C ASN A 427 -35.80 -16.27 -12.33
N GLY A 428 -35.36 -16.18 -11.08
CA GLY A 428 -34.60 -15.05 -10.57
C GLY A 428 -35.40 -13.80 -10.25
N SER A 429 -36.74 -13.88 -10.13
CA SER A 429 -37.58 -12.77 -9.68
C SER A 429 -38.61 -13.25 -8.67
N LEU A 430 -39.01 -12.34 -7.77
CA LEU A 430 -40.19 -12.54 -6.94
C LEU A 430 -41.45 -12.23 -7.78
N LEU A 431 -42.35 -13.21 -7.88
CA LEU A 431 -43.55 -13.15 -8.70
C LEU A 431 -44.81 -13.28 -7.84
N THR A 432 -45.89 -12.59 -8.22
CA THR A 432 -47.23 -12.79 -7.65
C THR A 432 -47.78 -14.17 -8.05
N LYS A 433 -48.87 -14.59 -7.42
CA LYS A 433 -49.64 -15.79 -7.80
C LYS A 433 -49.96 -15.88 -9.30
N ASN A 434 -50.21 -14.74 -9.94
CA ASN A 434 -50.57 -14.63 -11.36
C ASN A 434 -49.35 -14.56 -12.29
N GLY A 435 -48.12 -14.64 -11.75
CA GLY A 435 -46.87 -14.61 -12.51
C GLY A 435 -46.34 -13.20 -12.83
N SER A 436 -47.01 -12.14 -12.37
CA SER A 436 -46.50 -10.77 -12.52
C SER A 436 -45.37 -10.49 -11.54
N VAL A 437 -44.41 -9.66 -11.94
CA VAL A 437 -43.31 -9.23 -11.07
C VAL A 437 -43.85 -8.43 -9.87
N VAL A 438 -43.34 -8.72 -8.67
CA VAL A 438 -43.75 -8.04 -7.44
C VAL A 438 -43.09 -6.66 -7.33
N LEU A 439 -43.90 -5.60 -7.23
CA LEU A 439 -43.45 -4.20 -7.13
C LEU A 439 -43.48 -3.64 -5.70
N ALA A 440 -44.22 -4.28 -4.80
CA ALA A 440 -44.22 -3.98 -3.38
C ALA A 440 -44.30 -5.29 -2.61
N ALA A 441 -43.51 -5.42 -1.56
CA ALA A 441 -43.49 -6.60 -0.71
C ALA A 441 -43.12 -6.28 0.72
N THR A 442 -43.44 -7.17 1.65
CA THR A 442 -42.96 -7.07 3.03
C THR A 442 -42.44 -8.42 3.49
N ILE A 443 -41.20 -8.45 3.97
CA ILE A 443 -40.66 -9.58 4.73
C ILE A 443 -40.72 -9.20 6.20
N GLY A 444 -41.49 -9.93 7.00
CA GLY A 444 -41.78 -9.57 8.39
C GLY A 444 -41.54 -10.73 9.35
N GLN A 445 -41.07 -10.42 10.56
CA GLN A 445 -40.97 -11.40 11.64
C GLN A 445 -42.26 -11.44 12.47
N TYR A 446 -42.77 -12.65 12.73
CA TYR A 446 -43.87 -12.89 13.66
C TYR A 446 -43.35 -13.15 15.08
N LEU A 447 -44.17 -12.84 16.09
CA LEU A 447 -43.84 -13.19 17.47
C LEU A 447 -43.87 -14.70 17.65
N LYS A 448 -43.00 -15.21 18.53
CA LYS A 448 -43.05 -16.62 18.93
C LYS A 448 -44.29 -16.88 19.80
N PRO A 449 -45.03 -17.99 19.62
CA PRO A 449 -46.05 -18.39 20.58
C PRO A 449 -45.42 -18.67 21.94
N LEU A 450 -46.11 -18.25 23.00
CA LEU A 450 -45.72 -18.65 24.36
C LEU A 450 -45.80 -20.17 24.48
N ALA A 451 -44.70 -20.78 24.91
CA ALA A 451 -44.55 -22.22 25.06
C ALA A 451 -45.48 -22.79 26.13
N ASN A 452 -45.72 -24.10 26.11
CA ASN A 452 -46.64 -24.75 27.04
C ASN A 452 -46.24 -24.54 28.51
N GLY A 453 -47.07 -23.82 29.26
CA GLY A 453 -46.83 -23.50 30.67
C GLY A 453 -45.88 -22.32 30.90
N GLN A 454 -45.40 -21.66 29.83
CA GLN A 454 -44.56 -20.46 29.93
C GLN A 454 -45.31 -19.40 30.74
N THR A 455 -44.66 -18.94 31.80
CA THR A 455 -45.16 -17.88 32.68
C THR A 455 -44.20 -16.71 32.58
N VAL A 456 -44.68 -15.59 32.04
CA VAL A 456 -43.94 -14.34 32.04
C VAL A 456 -44.43 -13.51 33.21
N ALA A 457 -43.58 -13.39 34.23
CA ALA A 457 -43.75 -12.42 35.30
C ALA A 457 -43.04 -11.11 34.92
N PHE A 458 -43.48 -9.98 35.49
CA PHE A 458 -42.92 -8.66 35.19
C PHE A 458 -42.10 -8.08 36.36
N PRO A 459 -40.94 -8.66 36.70
CA PRO A 459 -40.06 -8.09 37.71
C PRO A 459 -39.27 -6.87 37.17
N PRO A 460 -38.74 -5.99 38.03
CA PRO A 460 -38.11 -4.74 37.61
C PRO A 460 -36.93 -4.98 36.68
N GLU A 461 -36.15 -6.04 36.93
CA GLU A 461 -34.97 -6.36 36.13
C GLU A 461 -35.25 -6.63 34.64
N LYS A 462 -36.49 -6.96 34.26
CA LYS A 462 -36.83 -7.27 32.87
C LYS A 462 -37.23 -6.06 32.04
N VAL A 463 -37.79 -5.03 32.68
CA VAL A 463 -38.51 -3.94 32.02
C VAL A 463 -38.11 -2.53 32.49
N SER A 464 -37.46 -2.40 33.66
CA SER A 464 -37.02 -1.11 34.20
C SER A 464 -35.99 -0.45 33.27
N GLY A 465 -36.20 0.84 32.98
CA GLY A 465 -35.32 1.64 32.10
C GLY A 465 -35.42 1.31 30.61
N LYS A 466 -36.36 0.44 30.19
CA LYS A 466 -36.62 0.15 28.78
C LYS A 466 -37.79 0.98 28.26
N ASN A 467 -37.67 1.44 27.02
CA ASN A 467 -38.78 2.02 26.29
C ASN A 467 -39.75 0.90 25.86
N LEU A 468 -40.97 0.89 26.40
CA LEU A 468 -41.98 -0.15 26.13
C LEU A 468 -42.98 0.22 25.01
N THR A 469 -42.70 1.26 24.21
CA THR A 469 -43.57 1.73 23.12
C THR A 469 -43.64 0.79 21.91
N ASN A 470 -42.60 -0.01 21.67
CA ASN A 470 -42.58 -1.06 20.65
C ASN A 470 -41.41 -2.02 20.88
N VAL A 471 -41.52 -2.92 21.87
CA VAL A 471 -40.42 -3.83 22.25
C VAL A 471 -40.93 -5.21 22.58
N VAL A 472 -40.14 -6.23 22.32
CA VAL A 472 -40.44 -7.61 22.72
C VAL A 472 -39.55 -8.04 23.87
N ILE A 473 -40.17 -8.58 24.92
CA ILE A 473 -39.50 -9.11 26.11
C ILE A 473 -40.19 -10.42 26.47
N ASP A 474 -39.44 -11.52 26.54
CA ASP A 474 -39.93 -12.87 26.82
C ASP A 474 -41.11 -13.32 25.92
N ASP A 475 -41.01 -13.08 24.61
CA ASP A 475 -42.02 -13.45 23.61
C ASP A 475 -43.34 -12.66 23.70
N ILE A 476 -43.31 -11.55 24.42
CA ILE A 476 -44.42 -10.61 24.55
C ILE A 476 -44.02 -9.26 23.98
N LEU A 477 -44.84 -8.73 23.08
CA LEU A 477 -44.74 -7.40 22.52
C LEU A 477 -45.47 -6.38 23.39
N TYR A 478 -44.79 -5.30 23.73
CA TYR A 478 -45.32 -4.16 24.46
C TYR A 478 -45.41 -2.98 23.50
N THR A 479 -46.57 -2.32 23.47
CA THR A 479 -46.80 -1.10 22.68
C THR A 479 -47.29 0.06 23.55
N LEU A 480 -46.73 0.20 24.76
CA LEU A 480 -47.23 1.12 25.78
C LEU A 480 -46.82 2.58 25.53
N VAL A 481 -47.72 3.54 25.72
CA VAL A 481 -47.48 4.96 25.40
C VAL A 481 -46.82 5.74 26.54
N GLN A 482 -45.71 6.43 26.26
CA GLN A 482 -44.93 7.14 27.28
C GLN A 482 -45.69 8.39 27.68
N HIS A 483 -45.87 8.62 28.96
CA HIS A 483 -46.54 9.83 29.41
C HIS A 483 -45.56 11.01 29.33
N THR A 484 -45.83 11.98 28.43
CA THR A 484 -44.95 13.12 28.15
C THR A 484 -45.03 14.24 29.22
N GLY A 485 -45.31 13.90 30.48
CA GLY A 485 -45.36 14.86 31.57
C GLY A 485 -43.96 15.26 32.04
N ASN A 486 -43.71 16.55 32.30
CA ASN A 486 -42.43 17.11 32.76
C ASN A 486 -42.00 16.69 34.19
N SER A 487 -42.23 15.46 34.62
CA SER A 487 -41.72 14.94 35.89
C SER A 487 -40.74 13.82 35.60
N GLU A 488 -39.52 13.92 36.12
CA GLU A 488 -38.44 12.92 35.95
C GLU A 488 -38.75 11.58 36.66
N GLU A 489 -39.99 11.36 37.12
CA GLU A 489 -40.44 10.18 37.88
C GLU A 489 -41.59 9.39 37.19
N ASP A 490 -42.09 9.82 36.02
CA ASP A 490 -43.33 9.30 35.41
C ASP A 490 -43.13 8.40 34.16
N ASP A 491 -42.10 7.55 34.12
CA ASP A 491 -42.09 6.37 33.21
C ASP A 491 -43.04 5.30 33.78
N ASP A 492 -44.34 5.54 33.66
CA ASP A 492 -45.43 4.92 34.41
C ASP A 492 -45.86 3.52 33.95
N TYR A 493 -45.16 2.91 32.98
CA TYR A 493 -45.45 1.56 32.50
C TYR A 493 -45.18 0.46 33.50
N TYR A 494 -44.30 0.75 34.46
CA TYR A 494 -43.82 -0.23 35.42
C TYR A 494 -44.21 0.19 36.83
N GLY A 495 -45.14 -0.55 37.43
CA GLY A 495 -45.49 -0.38 38.84
C GLY A 495 -44.42 -1.02 39.72
N SER A 496 -43.37 -0.26 40.06
CA SER A 496 -42.21 -0.77 40.81
C SER A 496 -42.57 -1.31 42.19
N GLU A 497 -43.51 -0.67 42.89
CA GLU A 497 -44.01 -1.10 44.21
C GLU A 497 -44.71 -2.46 44.13
N GLU A 498 -45.45 -2.69 43.07
CA GLU A 498 -46.32 -3.86 42.89
C GLU A 498 -45.73 -4.92 41.95
N ARG A 499 -44.56 -4.62 41.35
CA ARG A 499 -43.85 -5.42 40.36
C ARG A 499 -44.74 -5.89 39.20
N CYS A 500 -45.40 -4.94 38.54
CA CYS A 500 -46.38 -5.20 37.48
C CYS A 500 -46.21 -4.27 36.28
N ILE A 501 -46.74 -4.67 35.13
CA ILE A 501 -46.97 -3.78 33.99
C ILE A 501 -48.26 -3.01 34.19
N VAL A 502 -48.23 -1.74 33.83
CA VAL A 502 -49.32 -0.79 33.93
C VAL A 502 -49.77 -0.41 32.52
N LEU A 503 -51.00 -0.76 32.18
CA LEU A 503 -51.73 -0.23 31.04
C LEU A 503 -52.32 1.12 31.45
N ASN A 504 -51.68 2.21 31.00
CA ASN A 504 -52.06 3.58 31.32
C ASN A 504 -52.98 4.23 30.26
N THR A 505 -53.15 3.56 29.11
CA THR A 505 -53.86 4.08 27.94
C THR A 505 -55.12 3.26 27.67
N VAL A 506 -56.24 3.93 27.41
CA VAL A 506 -57.51 3.27 27.10
C VAL A 506 -57.72 3.10 25.60
N LYS A 507 -58.33 1.98 25.21
CA LYS A 507 -58.72 1.66 23.84
C LYS A 507 -60.20 1.28 23.79
N THR A 508 -60.79 1.44 22.60
CA THR A 508 -62.13 0.94 22.31
C THR A 508 -62.02 -0.44 21.66
N THR A 509 -62.98 -1.32 21.92
CA THR A 509 -63.05 -2.63 21.26
C THR A 509 -63.08 -2.47 19.74
N ALA A 510 -63.81 -1.49 19.21
CA ALA A 510 -63.86 -1.21 17.78
C ALA A 510 -62.49 -0.84 17.19
N GLY A 511 -61.69 -0.02 17.90
CA GLY A 511 -60.35 0.33 17.46
C GLY A 511 -59.41 -0.87 17.43
N VAL A 512 -59.46 -1.73 18.45
CA VAL A 512 -58.64 -2.95 18.50
C VAL A 512 -59.11 -3.97 17.46
N SER A 513 -60.41 -4.07 17.17
CA SER A 513 -60.92 -4.93 16.09
C SER A 513 -60.41 -4.52 14.69
N ILE A 514 -60.23 -3.22 14.43
CA ILE A 514 -59.60 -2.75 13.17
C ILE A 514 -58.15 -3.22 13.11
N VAL A 515 -57.40 -3.06 14.22
CA VAL A 515 -56.00 -3.50 14.31
C VAL A 515 -55.87 -5.00 14.12
N SER A 516 -56.67 -5.81 14.83
CA SER A 516 -56.61 -7.27 14.73
C SER A 516 -57.02 -7.77 13.35
N GLN A 517 -57.99 -7.12 12.69
CA GLN A 517 -58.37 -7.48 11.32
C GLN A 517 -57.27 -7.14 10.33
N ALA A 518 -56.59 -6.00 10.51
CA ALA A 518 -55.44 -5.64 9.69
C ALA A 518 -54.26 -6.61 9.90
N VAL A 519 -54.05 -7.13 11.11
CA VAL A 519 -53.06 -8.19 11.36
C VAL A 519 -53.45 -9.50 10.67
N GLU A 520 -54.72 -9.91 10.77
CA GLU A 520 -55.25 -11.12 10.11
C GLU A 520 -55.11 -11.06 8.58
N ASN A 521 -55.28 -9.87 8.00
CA ASN A 521 -55.15 -9.64 6.56
C ASN A 521 -53.69 -9.44 6.09
N GLY A 522 -52.71 -9.52 6.99
CA GLY A 522 -51.29 -9.23 6.68
C GLY A 522 -50.96 -7.74 6.48
N ASP A 523 -51.91 -6.83 6.68
CA ASP A 523 -51.69 -5.39 6.53
C ASP A 523 -50.77 -4.83 7.64
N TYR A 524 -50.89 -5.35 8.87
CA TYR A 524 -50.08 -4.98 10.03
C TYR A 524 -49.27 -6.17 10.56
N ILE A 525 -47.98 -5.97 10.81
CA ILE A 525 -47.12 -6.95 11.48
C ILE A 525 -46.96 -6.54 12.94
N PRO A 526 -47.37 -7.36 13.93
CA PRO A 526 -47.08 -7.09 15.33
C PRO A 526 -45.58 -6.88 15.59
N GLY A 527 -45.24 -5.69 16.07
CA GLY A 527 -43.85 -5.23 16.27
C GLY A 527 -43.38 -4.24 15.21
N SER A 528 -44.15 -4.03 14.15
CA SER A 528 -43.95 -2.91 13.22
C SER A 528 -44.33 -1.57 13.84
N ASP A 529 -43.70 -0.48 13.39
CA ASP A 529 -44.03 0.88 13.85
C ASP A 529 -45.49 1.22 13.56
N ARG A 530 -46.01 0.77 12.41
CA ARG A 530 -47.42 0.94 12.04
C ARG A 530 -48.33 0.22 13.02
N PHE A 531 -48.03 -1.03 13.37
CA PHE A 531 -48.79 -1.75 14.40
C PHE A 531 -48.72 -1.04 15.75
N ALA A 532 -47.52 -0.63 16.19
CA ALA A 532 -47.33 0.05 17.46
C ALA A 532 -48.13 1.37 17.51
N GLN A 533 -48.13 2.14 16.41
CA GLN A 533 -48.89 3.38 16.25
C GLN A 533 -50.40 3.19 16.24
N GLU A 534 -50.91 2.10 15.68
CA GLU A 534 -52.35 1.85 15.60
C GLU A 534 -52.89 1.18 16.86
N PHE A 535 -52.13 0.23 17.43
CA PHE A 535 -52.52 -0.48 18.63
C PHE A 535 -52.34 0.34 19.91
N GLN A 536 -51.23 1.07 20.08
CA GLN A 536 -50.89 1.98 21.21
C GLN A 536 -51.60 1.71 22.55
N GLY A 537 -50.85 1.30 23.57
CA GLY A 537 -51.35 1.18 24.94
C GLY A 537 -51.76 -0.22 25.36
N GLY A 538 -51.19 -1.26 24.72
CA GLY A 538 -51.52 -2.65 25.01
C GLY A 538 -50.31 -3.58 25.03
N ILE A 539 -50.62 -4.85 25.27
CA ILE A 539 -49.67 -5.96 25.22
C ILE A 539 -50.18 -6.96 24.19
N THR A 540 -49.29 -7.46 23.35
CA THR A 540 -49.58 -8.47 22.34
C THR A 540 -48.67 -9.68 22.55
N PHE A 541 -49.24 -10.88 22.51
CA PHE A 541 -48.47 -12.13 22.52
C PHE A 541 -49.20 -13.17 21.69
N MET A 542 -48.58 -14.30 21.39
CA MET A 542 -49.21 -15.34 20.57
C MET A 542 -49.50 -16.59 21.41
N VAL A 543 -50.69 -17.17 21.24
CA VAL A 543 -51.03 -18.50 21.77
C VAL A 543 -50.79 -19.56 20.69
N PRO A 544 -50.39 -20.79 21.04
CA PRO A 544 -50.21 -21.87 20.07
C PRO A 544 -51.57 -22.35 19.52
N SER A 545 -51.55 -23.06 18.38
CA SER A 545 -52.74 -23.72 17.85
C SER A 545 -53.29 -24.79 18.81
N GLY A 546 -54.61 -24.97 18.79
CA GLY A 546 -55.32 -25.95 19.61
C GLY A 546 -56.21 -25.32 20.69
N GLU A 547 -56.50 -26.11 21.72
CA GLU A 547 -57.31 -25.71 22.86
C GLU A 547 -56.42 -25.45 24.08
N GLY A 548 -56.78 -24.48 24.92
CA GLY A 548 -55.98 -24.11 26.07
C GLY A 548 -56.61 -23.04 26.93
N TYR A 549 -55.84 -22.51 27.87
CA TYR A 549 -56.20 -21.31 28.60
C TYR A 549 -55.02 -20.36 28.80
N ILE A 550 -55.35 -19.08 28.95
CA ILE A 550 -54.46 -18.01 29.37
C ILE A 550 -54.81 -17.71 30.82
N GLU A 551 -53.84 -17.78 31.74
CA GLU A 551 -53.99 -17.32 33.11
C GLU A 551 -53.33 -15.95 33.25
N LEU A 552 -54.13 -14.94 33.56
CA LEU A 552 -53.69 -13.58 33.82
C LEU A 552 -53.77 -13.29 35.31
N ASP A 553 -52.66 -12.85 35.92
CA ASP A 553 -52.66 -12.28 37.28
C ASP A 553 -52.78 -10.77 37.13
N VAL A 554 -53.92 -10.20 37.50
CA VAL A 554 -54.33 -8.84 37.12
C VAL A 554 -55.06 -8.10 38.23
N LYS A 555 -55.07 -6.77 38.12
CA LYS A 555 -55.90 -5.86 38.92
C LYS A 555 -56.35 -4.69 38.03
N THR A 556 -57.62 -4.32 38.12
CA THR A 556 -58.22 -3.19 37.38
C THR A 556 -58.81 -2.18 38.36
N GLU A 557 -58.56 -0.89 38.14
CA GLU A 557 -59.14 0.18 38.96
C GLU A 557 -60.62 0.45 38.61
N ASP A 558 -61.36 1.04 39.56
CA ASP A 558 -62.76 1.41 39.37
C ASP A 558 -62.96 2.33 38.16
N GLY A 559 -63.94 1.98 37.32
CA GLY A 559 -64.24 2.70 36.07
C GLY A 559 -63.52 2.17 34.83
N TYR A 560 -62.64 1.17 34.97
CA TYR A 560 -61.94 0.52 33.85
C TYR A 560 -62.13 -0.99 33.85
N LYS A 561 -61.89 -1.60 32.69
CA LYS A 561 -61.91 -3.05 32.49
C LYS A 561 -60.74 -3.47 31.61
N LEU A 562 -60.12 -4.60 31.93
CA LEU A 562 -59.11 -5.22 31.06
C LEU A 562 -59.84 -6.02 30.00
N MET A 563 -59.45 -5.83 28.75
CA MET A 563 -60.00 -6.53 27.60
C MET A 563 -58.98 -7.53 27.08
N VAL A 564 -59.43 -8.76 26.81
CA VAL A 564 -58.60 -9.82 26.22
C VAL A 564 -59.23 -10.24 24.90
N GLN A 565 -58.59 -9.90 23.79
CA GLN A 565 -59.05 -10.28 22.46
C GLN A 565 -58.12 -11.34 21.86
N ILE A 566 -58.66 -12.49 21.47
CA ILE A 566 -57.89 -13.58 20.82
C ILE A 566 -58.22 -13.57 19.33
N GLY A 567 -57.25 -13.16 18.51
CA GLY A 567 -57.42 -12.97 17.07
C GLY A 567 -58.47 -11.90 16.78
N THR A 568 -59.37 -12.18 15.85
CA THR A 568 -60.51 -11.33 15.50
C THR A 568 -61.79 -11.63 16.29
N ASN A 569 -61.71 -12.52 17.30
CA ASN A 569 -62.86 -12.86 18.13
C ASN A 569 -63.32 -11.70 19.02
N LYS A 570 -64.56 -11.78 19.53
CA LYS A 570 -65.07 -10.83 20.52
C LYS A 570 -64.17 -10.84 21.77
N ALA A 571 -63.76 -9.65 22.22
CA ALA A 571 -62.95 -9.51 23.43
C ALA A 571 -63.72 -9.93 24.70
N GLU A 572 -63.04 -10.66 25.58
CA GLU A 572 -63.49 -10.99 26.93
C GLU A 572 -63.17 -9.84 27.90
N GLU A 573 -64.10 -9.56 28.82
CA GLU A 573 -63.99 -8.44 29.77
C GLU A 573 -63.62 -8.95 31.16
N ILE A 574 -62.59 -8.36 31.76
CA ILE A 574 -62.08 -8.72 33.08
C ILE A 574 -62.15 -7.50 34.00
N GLU A 575 -62.82 -7.66 35.13
CA GLU A 575 -62.98 -6.65 36.16
C GLU A 575 -62.58 -7.23 37.52
N GLU A 576 -61.35 -6.94 37.95
CA GLU A 576 -60.75 -7.46 39.18
C GLU A 576 -60.28 -6.30 40.05
N PRO A 577 -61.11 -5.79 41.00
CA PRO A 577 -60.75 -4.64 41.85
C PRO A 577 -59.59 -4.96 42.80
N TYR A 578 -59.35 -6.25 43.06
CA TYR A 578 -58.22 -6.75 43.83
C TYR A 578 -57.37 -7.65 42.93
N ARG A 579 -56.08 -7.79 43.25
CA ARG A 579 -55.19 -8.69 42.51
C ARG A 579 -55.75 -10.11 42.55
N ASN A 580 -56.06 -10.65 41.37
CA ASN A 580 -56.66 -11.97 41.21
C ASN A 580 -56.15 -12.65 39.94
N LYS A 581 -56.26 -13.98 39.90
CA LYS A 581 -55.92 -14.79 38.74
C LYS A 581 -57.17 -15.16 37.96
N VAL A 582 -57.22 -14.76 36.69
CA VAL A 582 -58.34 -15.01 35.79
C VAL A 582 -57.90 -15.95 34.67
N LYS A 583 -58.76 -16.92 34.31
CA LYS A 583 -58.51 -17.87 33.23
C LYS A 583 -59.41 -17.60 32.05
N ILE A 584 -58.81 -17.42 30.88
CA ILE A 584 -59.46 -17.18 29.60
C ILE A 584 -59.20 -18.41 28.73
N ASN A 585 -60.23 -19.16 28.38
CA ASN A 585 -60.07 -20.31 27.50
C ASN A 585 -59.91 -19.86 26.05
N TYR A 586 -59.09 -20.58 25.29
CA TYR A 586 -58.96 -20.37 23.85
C TYR A 586 -59.10 -21.69 23.09
N LYS A 587 -59.61 -21.59 21.86
CA LYS A 587 -59.66 -22.66 20.88
C LYS A 587 -59.41 -22.05 19.51
N VAL A 588 -58.23 -22.26 18.96
CA VAL A 588 -57.80 -21.66 17.69
C VAL A 588 -57.21 -22.73 16.77
N SER A 589 -57.45 -22.61 15.47
CA SER A 589 -56.96 -23.58 14.47
C SER A 589 -55.47 -23.42 14.14
N GLU A 590 -54.93 -22.23 14.37
CA GLU A 590 -53.55 -21.82 14.09
C GLU A 590 -53.04 -20.91 15.23
N PRO A 591 -51.73 -20.72 15.40
CA PRO A 591 -51.22 -19.72 16.34
C PRO A 591 -51.88 -18.37 16.14
N THR A 592 -52.39 -17.79 17.22
CA THR A 592 -53.22 -16.60 17.13
C THR A 592 -52.74 -15.54 18.10
N TYR A 593 -52.66 -14.29 17.64
CA TYR A 593 -52.32 -13.15 18.49
C TYR A 593 -53.40 -12.89 19.54
N VAL A 594 -52.97 -12.51 20.73
CA VAL A 594 -53.80 -12.07 21.85
C VAL A 594 -53.46 -10.62 22.12
N TYR A 595 -54.48 -9.78 22.15
CA TYR A 595 -54.39 -8.36 22.43
C TYR A 595 -54.97 -8.09 23.81
N LEU A 596 -54.11 -7.62 24.74
CA LEU A 596 -54.50 -7.12 26.04
C LEU A 596 -54.52 -5.59 26.00
N PHE A 597 -55.66 -5.00 26.35
CA PHE A 597 -55.82 -3.55 26.37
C PHE A 597 -56.79 -3.10 27.45
N LEU A 598 -56.63 -1.87 27.95
CA LEU A 598 -57.55 -1.29 28.91
C LEU A 598 -58.71 -0.62 28.18
N ALA A 599 -59.94 -0.77 28.66
CA ALA A 599 -61.11 -0.03 28.18
C ALA A 599 -61.84 0.68 29.32
N GLN A 600 -62.54 1.77 29.01
CA GLN A 600 -63.34 2.50 29.99
C GLN A 600 -64.75 1.88 30.12
N LYS A 601 -65.29 1.85 31.34
CA LYS A 601 -66.69 1.44 31.58
C LYS A 601 -67.65 2.52 31.04
N ALA A 602 -68.86 2.12 30.67
CA ALA A 602 -69.90 3.04 30.20
C ALA A 602 -70.22 4.13 31.26
N ALA A 603 -70.64 5.31 30.78
CA ALA A 603 -70.83 6.51 31.61
C ALA A 603 -71.81 6.28 32.78
N GLY A 604 -71.38 6.63 34.00
CA GLY A 604 -72.14 6.45 35.26
C GLY A 604 -71.26 6.08 36.46
N THR A 605 -70.04 5.60 36.22
CA THR A 605 -69.06 5.23 37.25
C THR A 605 -68.16 6.42 37.57
N ARG A 606 -68.10 6.84 38.84
CA ARG A 606 -67.41 8.07 39.27
C ARG A 606 -65.89 7.85 39.29
N VAL A 607 -65.18 8.25 38.23
CA VAL A 607 -63.70 8.20 38.18
C VAL A 607 -63.13 9.35 39.04
N GLY A 608 -62.37 9.02 40.08
CA GLY A 608 -61.76 10.01 40.96
C GLY A 608 -60.70 10.86 40.24
N LYS A 609 -60.78 12.19 40.35
CA LYS A 609 -59.91 13.21 39.68
C LYS A 609 -58.39 13.07 39.92
N ARG A 610 -57.91 12.11 40.72
CA ARG A 610 -56.49 11.89 41.03
C ARG A 610 -55.98 10.47 40.70
N ASN A 611 -56.85 9.58 40.23
CA ASN A 611 -56.43 8.22 39.91
C ASN A 611 -55.95 8.20 38.46
N LYS A 612 -54.65 7.96 38.27
CA LYS A 612 -54.10 7.56 36.98
C LYS A 612 -54.95 6.38 36.46
N THR A 613 -55.25 6.35 35.17
CA THR A 613 -55.86 5.22 34.46
C THR A 613 -54.95 4.01 34.63
N LEU A 614 -55.36 2.92 35.29
CA LEU A 614 -54.47 1.76 35.52
C LEU A 614 -55.18 0.42 35.29
N GLY A 615 -54.67 -0.35 34.34
CA GLY A 615 -54.80 -1.81 34.32
C GLY A 615 -53.47 -2.43 34.70
N LYS A 616 -53.40 -3.17 35.81
CA LYS A 616 -52.17 -3.80 36.28
C LYS A 616 -52.15 -5.27 35.88
N ILE A 617 -51.04 -5.70 35.30
CA ILE A 617 -50.78 -7.09 34.90
C ILE A 617 -49.50 -7.54 35.59
N TYR A 618 -49.58 -8.57 36.42
CA TYR A 618 -48.47 -9.10 37.22
C TYR A 618 -47.78 -10.30 36.56
N SER A 619 -48.56 -11.12 35.85
CA SER A 619 -48.01 -12.21 35.03
C SER A 619 -48.99 -12.68 33.97
N ILE A 620 -48.44 -13.21 32.87
CA ILE A 620 -49.16 -13.89 31.81
C ILE A 620 -48.66 -15.34 31.74
N LYS A 621 -49.58 -16.30 31.75
CA LYS A 621 -49.25 -17.71 31.55
C LYS A 621 -50.13 -18.32 30.46
N VAL A 622 -49.52 -19.00 29.49
CA VAL A 622 -50.24 -19.74 28.44
C VAL A 622 -50.12 -21.23 28.71
N SER A 623 -51.25 -21.94 28.74
CA SER A 623 -51.32 -23.37 29.07
C SER A 623 -52.24 -24.07 28.05
N PRO A 624 -51.70 -24.57 26.92
CA PRO A 624 -52.43 -25.44 26.01
C PRO A 624 -52.88 -26.74 26.72
N LEU A 625 -54.14 -27.09 26.51
CA LEU A 625 -54.72 -28.38 26.88
C LEU A 625 -54.33 -29.37 25.78
N LYS A 626 -53.40 -30.29 26.05
CA LYS A 626 -52.89 -31.38 25.15
C LYS A 626 -53.35 -31.26 23.68
N SER A 627 -52.58 -30.55 22.85
CA SER A 627 -52.71 -30.59 21.39
C SER A 627 -51.92 -31.76 20.80
N SER A 628 -52.49 -32.47 19.82
CA SER A 628 -51.86 -33.59 19.09
C SER A 628 -51.20 -33.17 17.77
N LYS A 629 -50.87 -31.88 17.57
CA LYS A 629 -50.31 -31.34 16.32
C LYS A 629 -49.17 -30.36 16.55
N ASN A 630 -48.42 -30.07 15.48
CA ASN A 630 -47.40 -29.01 15.44
C ASN A 630 -48.04 -27.69 15.94
N PRO A 631 -47.47 -27.00 16.96
CA PRO A 631 -48.05 -25.78 17.51
C PRO A 631 -48.15 -24.64 16.50
N LEU A 632 -47.50 -24.74 15.33
CA LEU A 632 -47.53 -23.78 14.20
C LEU A 632 -48.36 -24.27 12.99
N ALA A 633 -49.03 -25.42 13.08
CA ALA A 633 -49.90 -25.93 12.01
C ALA A 633 -51.05 -24.95 11.70
N GLY A 634 -51.35 -24.74 10.43
CA GLY A 634 -52.44 -23.88 9.94
C GLY A 634 -52.02 -22.52 9.35
N ILE A 635 -50.83 -21.99 9.67
CA ILE A 635 -50.29 -20.78 9.04
C ILE A 635 -49.77 -21.13 7.65
N SER A 636 -50.13 -20.34 6.63
CA SER A 636 -49.60 -20.50 5.26
C SER A 636 -48.06 -20.53 5.27
N GLY A 637 -47.47 -21.64 4.82
CA GLY A 637 -46.02 -21.88 4.82
C GLY A 637 -45.52 -22.92 5.84
N PHE A 638 -46.30 -23.26 6.87
CA PHE A 638 -45.88 -24.23 7.89
C PHE A 638 -46.41 -25.67 7.64
N PRO A 639 -45.64 -26.72 7.99
CA PRO A 639 -46.11 -28.10 7.87
C PRO A 639 -47.16 -28.47 8.94
N ASP A 640 -48.27 -29.07 8.49
CA ASP A 640 -49.43 -29.44 9.33
C ASP A 640 -49.18 -30.58 10.33
N SER A 641 -48.14 -31.39 10.10
CA SER A 641 -47.73 -32.48 10.99
C SER A 641 -46.44 -32.14 11.71
N LEU A 642 -46.29 -32.57 12.97
CA LEU A 642 -44.97 -32.73 13.56
C LEU A 642 -44.17 -33.63 12.60
N THR A 643 -43.04 -33.16 12.09
CA THR A 643 -42.02 -34.08 11.59
C THR A 643 -41.80 -35.12 12.70
N PRO A 644 -41.85 -36.44 12.40
CA PRO A 644 -41.51 -37.41 13.41
C PRO A 644 -40.13 -37.03 13.94
N GLU A 645 -40.00 -36.90 15.26
CA GLU A 645 -38.69 -36.84 15.91
C GLU A 645 -37.91 -38.02 15.33
N VAL A 646 -36.93 -37.69 14.48
CA VAL A 646 -35.91 -38.67 14.13
C VAL A 646 -35.25 -38.98 15.46
N GLU A 647 -35.35 -40.23 15.88
CA GLU A 647 -34.53 -40.76 16.96
C GLU A 647 -33.09 -40.71 16.45
N ILE A 648 -32.44 -39.55 16.63
CA ILE A 648 -31.01 -39.38 16.35
C ILE A 648 -30.29 -39.86 17.59
N ASP A 649 -30.01 -41.16 17.62
CA ASP A 649 -28.88 -41.64 18.38
C ASP A 649 -27.64 -40.84 17.95
N ALA A 650 -27.00 -40.20 18.93
CA ALA A 650 -25.73 -39.46 18.87
C ALA A 650 -25.72 -38.02 18.29
N ILE A 651 -25.88 -37.06 19.22
CA ILE A 651 -25.19 -35.75 19.40
C ILE A 651 -24.74 -34.97 18.14
N PRO A 652 -25.27 -33.74 17.97
CA PRO A 652 -24.47 -32.57 17.57
C PRO A 652 -24.66 -31.35 18.53
N PRO A 653 -23.81 -30.31 18.41
CA PRO A 653 -23.24 -29.61 19.56
C PRO A 653 -23.98 -28.33 19.99
N THR A 654 -23.71 -27.96 21.25
CA THR A 654 -23.98 -26.65 21.87
C THR A 654 -25.46 -26.24 21.98
N SER A 655 -26.23 -26.96 22.79
CA SER A 655 -27.26 -26.31 23.60
C SER A 655 -26.68 -26.05 24.99
N ILE A 656 -26.40 -24.78 25.28
CA ILE A 656 -26.31 -24.30 26.65
C ILE A 656 -27.66 -24.65 27.29
N ARG A 657 -27.65 -25.64 28.19
CA ARG A 657 -28.74 -25.79 29.15
C ARG A 657 -28.61 -24.61 30.11
N GLU A 658 -29.69 -23.86 30.28
CA GLU A 658 -29.84 -22.99 31.44
C GLU A 658 -29.54 -23.83 32.69
N VAL A 659 -28.42 -23.53 33.33
CA VAL A 659 -28.12 -24.06 34.65
C VAL A 659 -29.02 -23.28 35.62
N LYS A 660 -30.15 -23.88 36.00
CA LYS A 660 -30.78 -23.54 37.27
C LYS A 660 -29.80 -23.90 38.38
N VAL A 661 -29.34 -22.91 39.14
CA VAL A 661 -28.78 -23.14 40.46
C VAL A 661 -29.69 -22.47 41.47
N ASP A 662 -30.19 -23.30 42.39
CA ASP A 662 -30.96 -22.93 43.56
C ASP A 662 -30.29 -21.79 44.33
N THR A 663 -31.08 -20.78 44.67
CA THR A 663 -30.72 -19.72 45.59
C THR A 663 -30.60 -20.29 47.00
N THR A 664 -29.38 -20.56 47.47
CA THR A 664 -29.05 -20.36 48.88
C THR A 664 -27.57 -20.03 49.05
N GLN A 665 -27.32 -18.97 49.82
CA GLN A 665 -26.04 -18.47 50.33
C GLN A 665 -25.25 -17.49 49.46
N GLU A 666 -25.45 -16.21 49.80
CA GLU A 666 -24.35 -15.24 49.87
C GLU A 666 -23.19 -15.84 50.68
N SER A 667 -22.03 -16.07 50.07
CA SER A 667 -20.74 -15.88 50.76
C SER A 667 -19.52 -16.02 49.83
N ALA A 668 -18.60 -15.08 50.03
CA ALA A 668 -17.14 -15.17 49.94
C ALA A 668 -16.44 -15.60 48.63
N GLU A 669 -15.68 -14.64 48.07
CA GLU A 669 -14.44 -14.80 47.29
C GLU A 669 -14.27 -16.07 46.43
N ASN A 670 -15.02 -16.17 45.33
CA ASN A 670 -14.72 -17.19 44.32
C ASN A 670 -13.57 -16.72 43.40
N LYS A 671 -12.33 -17.15 43.70
CA LYS A 671 -11.09 -16.81 42.97
C LYS A 671 -10.86 -17.66 41.71
N ASP A 672 -11.77 -18.59 41.41
CA ASP A 672 -11.67 -19.50 40.28
C ASP A 672 -11.75 -18.77 38.92
N TRP A 673 -10.93 -19.22 37.99
CA TRP A 673 -10.91 -18.74 36.61
C TRP A 673 -11.67 -19.70 35.71
N TYR A 674 -12.35 -19.15 34.72
CA TYR A 674 -13.05 -19.92 33.70
C TYR A 674 -12.67 -19.42 32.31
N ASP A 675 -12.52 -20.33 31.34
CA ASP A 675 -12.43 -19.95 29.93
C ASP A 675 -13.83 -19.59 29.37
N LEU A 676 -13.87 -19.10 28.13
CA LEU A 676 -15.13 -18.72 27.47
C LEU A 676 -16.08 -19.90 27.20
N GLN A 677 -15.59 -21.14 27.36
CA GLN A 677 -16.38 -22.36 27.27
C GLN A 677 -16.92 -22.80 28.63
N GLY A 678 -16.70 -22.00 29.69
CA GLY A 678 -17.18 -22.26 31.04
C GLY A 678 -16.37 -23.32 31.79
N ARG A 679 -15.20 -23.73 31.27
CA ARG A 679 -14.34 -24.70 31.96
C ARG A 679 -13.51 -24.01 33.02
N ARG A 680 -13.52 -24.56 34.23
CA ARG A 680 -12.68 -24.08 35.33
C ARG A 680 -11.20 -24.34 35.01
N ILE A 681 -10.37 -23.32 35.18
CA ILE A 681 -8.91 -23.35 35.04
C ILE A 681 -8.28 -22.76 36.30
N GLU A 682 -7.03 -23.13 36.61
CA GLU A 682 -6.33 -22.57 37.77
C GLU A 682 -5.99 -21.08 37.58
N LYS A 683 -5.45 -20.72 36.41
CA LYS A 683 -5.18 -19.33 35.98
C LYS A 683 -4.91 -19.25 34.47
N PRO A 684 -5.18 -18.11 33.81
CA PRO A 684 -4.84 -17.88 32.42
C PRO A 684 -3.33 -17.99 32.16
N THR A 685 -2.94 -18.77 31.16
CA THR A 685 -1.54 -18.89 30.69
C THR A 685 -1.32 -18.34 29.29
N LYS A 686 -2.38 -17.86 28.63
CA LYS A 686 -2.38 -17.28 27.29
C LYS A 686 -3.22 -16.01 27.25
N ALA A 687 -2.86 -15.07 26.38
CA ALA A 687 -3.67 -13.90 26.09
C ALA A 687 -5.06 -14.33 25.60
N GLY A 688 -6.11 -13.66 26.10
CA GLY A 688 -7.49 -14.05 25.83
C GLY A 688 -8.47 -13.47 26.84
N ILE A 689 -9.74 -13.85 26.67
CA ILE A 689 -10.84 -13.41 27.54
C ILE A 689 -11.19 -14.57 28.47
N TYR A 690 -11.31 -14.26 29.75
CA TYR A 690 -11.65 -15.22 30.80
C TYR A 690 -12.74 -14.65 31.70
N ILE A 691 -13.34 -15.50 32.52
CA ILE A 691 -14.33 -15.09 33.52
C ILE A 691 -13.74 -15.35 34.91
N GLN A 692 -13.70 -14.31 35.74
CA GLN A 692 -13.32 -14.43 37.15
C GLN A 692 -14.32 -13.63 37.98
N ASN A 693 -14.83 -14.23 39.06
CA ASN A 693 -15.84 -13.62 39.92
C ASN A 693 -17.04 -13.01 39.15
N ARG A 694 -17.56 -13.76 38.18
CA ARG A 694 -18.70 -13.37 37.30
C ARG A 694 -18.47 -12.12 36.44
N LYS A 695 -17.21 -11.66 36.31
CA LYS A 695 -16.84 -10.54 35.44
C LYS A 695 -15.93 -11.01 34.31
N LYS A 696 -16.11 -10.40 33.14
CA LYS A 696 -15.23 -10.59 31.98
C LYS A 696 -13.88 -9.92 32.27
N VAL A 697 -12.80 -10.69 32.16
CA VAL A 697 -11.43 -10.24 32.38
C VAL A 697 -10.61 -10.51 31.12
N VAL A 698 -9.94 -9.49 30.59
CA VAL A 698 -9.09 -9.61 29.39
C VAL A 698 -7.63 -9.68 29.84
N ILE A 699 -6.97 -10.79 29.55
CA ILE A 699 -5.53 -10.97 29.76
C ILE A 699 -4.83 -10.67 28.44
N LYS A 700 -3.96 -9.66 28.44
CA LYS A 700 -3.18 -9.22 27.28
C LYS A 700 -1.85 -9.95 27.18
#